data_AF-A0A7Z7LWK9-F1
#
_entry.id   AF-A0A7Z7LWK9-F1
#
_cell.length_a   1.000
_cell.length_b   1.000
_cell.length_c   1.000
_cell.angle_alpha   90.00
_cell.angle_beta   90.00
_cell.angle_gamma   90.00
#
_symmetry.space_group_name_H-M   'P 1'
#
loop_
_entity.id
_entity.type
_entity.pdbx_description
1 polymer ?
#
loop_
_entity_poly.entity_id
_entity_poly.type
_entity_poly.pdbx_seq_one_letter_code
_entity_poly.pdbx_strand_id
1 'polypeptide(L)'
;MRNIFIQLCLLVGTVCTFYSQEISVIPKPQQILQKTGNFVIDQNTGIQLKGASEKDVQLFLNQLRKASGYALPVKSGQENSIIFQLDTKLGLPNQDGYTLDVSDKNIIVKAKNGNGLFYATQTLRQLLPVSVESSDKKENKNWTIPALAITDFPRYDWRGYMKDVSRTFYSVDVVKKYLDLMALYKMNTFHWHLTDDQGWRIEIKKYPKLTSEQTTVFHRTENQPAERSGFYTQEQIKEVVAYARERKITIVPEIDVPGHSWPTILAYPQLGVNKNSYPYFVFPFVSSWGYWGNQFTPNTLDPSKEEVYTFLQNVFTEIAALFPGEYIHFGGDEVRHVLWEKEPHIQEFMKVHQIGNVKQLQSYFVQRVSGIIKRLGRKPIGWNDVLADDKGLPKETAIMSWLGEEAIKEAASHGFKAVATPYSHVYLDITQADRNDGTPSDLAYSNINSIDRIYAYDPSAGLTKEEEKFVLGIQGNLWSALTQETKDMNVHVFPRLLAIAETGWTLPANKNFEDFKKRLLAGEKRLDELKVDYYKTGGYISGKWTQNDIKEEFADLSFDVTSKIYANGRIVTGFFYTSGKNFLEIDGAQLLEDGKVISEDLHHALADTFRGTNKIKPFYYNFKIDQYNPKAKYMIKAKVRGAGGTDSNGNFTFNLSPYKPFTVVEAN
;
A
#
# COMPACT_ATOMS: atom_id res chain seq x y z
N MET A 1 68.81 31.85 44.90
CA MET A 1 68.12 30.75 44.18
C MET A 1 66.73 31.25 43.80
N ARG A 2 66.42 31.17 42.51
CA ARG A 2 65.35 31.92 41.82
C ARG A 2 64.22 30.92 41.53
N ASN A 3 63.11 31.00 42.26
CA ASN A 3 61.94 30.15 41.99
C ASN A 3 61.01 30.85 41.00
N ILE A 4 60.86 30.22 39.83
CA ILE A 4 60.02 30.64 38.71
C ILE A 4 58.63 30.02 38.91
N PHE A 5 57.60 30.85 39.02
CA PHE A 5 56.20 30.42 38.91
C PHE A 5 55.79 30.45 37.44
N ILE A 6 55.51 29.28 36.86
CA ILE A 6 54.93 29.15 35.53
C ILE A 6 53.40 29.11 35.70
N GLN A 7 52.70 30.15 35.22
CA GLN A 7 51.25 30.13 35.05
C GLN A 7 50.90 29.36 33.78
N LEU A 8 50.26 28.20 33.93
CA LEU A 8 49.70 27.42 32.83
C LEU A 8 48.27 27.92 32.57
N CYS A 9 48.07 28.72 31.51
CA CYS A 9 46.74 29.05 31.01
C CYS A 9 46.16 27.83 30.29
N LEU A 10 45.18 27.16 30.91
CA LEU A 10 44.33 26.16 30.28
C LEU A 10 43.34 26.85 29.33
N LEU A 11 43.65 26.82 28.04
CA LEU A 11 42.72 27.18 26.97
C LEU A 11 41.66 26.07 26.87
N VAL A 12 40.51 26.24 27.51
CA VAL A 12 39.35 25.37 27.32
C VAL A 12 38.74 25.73 25.96
N GLY A 13 39.26 25.11 24.90
CA GLY A 13 38.65 25.14 23.58
C GLY A 13 37.33 24.37 23.63
N THR A 14 36.21 25.09 23.64
CA THR A 14 34.89 24.49 23.41
C THR A 14 34.86 23.98 21.98
N VAL A 15 35.12 22.70 21.78
CA VAL A 15 34.90 22.03 20.51
C VAL A 15 33.38 21.96 20.31
N CYS A 16 32.81 22.99 19.67
CA CYS A 16 31.49 22.88 19.06
C CYS A 16 31.62 21.87 17.92
N THR A 17 31.30 20.61 18.19
CA THR A 17 31.00 19.65 17.14
C THR A 17 29.75 20.14 16.40
N PHE A 18 29.96 20.80 15.26
CA PHE A 18 28.91 21.01 14.28
C PHE A 18 28.47 19.63 13.79
N TYR A 19 27.44 19.05 14.42
CA TYR A 19 26.73 17.93 13.82
C TYR A 19 26.07 18.47 12.55
N SER A 20 26.67 18.16 11.39
CA SER A 20 25.99 18.32 10.10
C SER A 20 24.70 17.51 10.18
N GLN A 21 23.55 18.17 10.02
CA GLN A 21 22.26 17.50 10.01
C GLN A 21 22.26 16.53 8.82
N GLU A 22 22.18 15.22 9.10
CA GLU A 22 22.17 14.19 8.05
C GLU A 22 20.92 14.39 7.17
N ILE A 23 21.13 14.54 5.85
CA ILE A 23 20.05 14.81 4.90
C ILE A 23 19.33 13.50 4.59
N SER A 24 18.16 13.32 5.20
CA SER A 24 17.36 12.11 5.07
C SER A 24 16.08 12.33 4.28
N VAL A 25 16.23 12.40 2.94
CA VAL A 25 15.12 12.53 1.99
C VAL A 25 14.91 11.23 1.22
N ILE A 26 13.68 10.72 1.21
CA ILE A 26 13.21 9.61 0.41
C ILE A 26 12.01 10.07 -0.44
N PRO A 27 12.01 9.88 -1.77
CA PRO A 27 13.13 9.44 -2.60
C PRO A 27 14.35 10.36 -2.56
N LYS A 28 15.55 9.80 -2.78
CA LYS A 28 16.78 10.58 -2.90
C LYS A 28 16.72 11.54 -4.11
N PRO A 29 16.95 12.86 -3.90
CA PRO A 29 17.06 13.81 -4.99
C PRO A 29 18.19 13.48 -5.97
N GLN A 30 18.03 13.87 -7.24
CA GLN A 30 19.05 13.60 -8.28
C GLN A 30 20.41 14.24 -7.98
N GLN A 31 20.41 15.43 -7.37
CA GLN A 31 21.63 16.11 -6.93
C GLN A 31 21.38 16.86 -5.62
N ILE A 32 22.31 16.73 -4.67
CA ILE A 32 22.36 17.53 -3.44
C ILE A 32 23.77 18.12 -3.31
N LEU A 33 23.87 19.43 -3.13
CA LEU A 33 25.09 20.14 -2.75
C LEU A 33 24.89 20.73 -1.36
N GLN A 34 25.53 20.15 -0.34
CA GLN A 34 25.49 20.69 1.01
C GLN A 34 26.27 22.02 1.08
N LYS A 35 25.72 23.00 1.82
CA LYS A 35 26.36 24.28 2.13
C LYS A 35 26.49 24.41 3.66
N THR A 36 27.20 25.43 4.12
CA THR A 36 27.33 25.72 5.55
C THR A 36 26.18 26.61 6.03
N GLY A 37 25.62 26.28 7.19
CA GLY A 37 24.57 27.07 7.85
C GLY A 37 23.20 26.40 7.79
N ASN A 38 22.19 27.10 8.33
CA ASN A 38 20.81 26.64 8.36
C ASN A 38 19.88 27.83 8.11
N PHE A 39 18.78 27.57 7.41
CA PHE A 39 17.63 28.45 7.38
C PHE A 39 16.76 28.20 8.62
N VAL A 40 16.37 29.26 9.34
CA VAL A 40 15.51 29.17 10.52
C VAL A 40 14.11 29.70 10.16
N ILE A 41 13.12 28.82 10.27
CA ILE A 41 11.72 29.19 10.18
C ILE A 41 11.26 29.68 11.55
N ASP A 42 10.75 30.90 11.59
CA ASP A 42 10.22 31.56 12.79
C ASP A 42 8.91 32.30 12.48
N GLN A 43 8.39 33.01 13.48
CA GLN A 43 7.16 33.80 13.35
C GLN A 43 7.24 34.95 12.34
N ASN A 44 8.45 35.37 11.94
CA ASN A 44 8.70 36.44 11.00
C ASN A 44 8.98 35.93 9.58
N THR A 45 9.08 34.61 9.38
CA THR A 45 9.30 34.01 8.06
C THR A 45 8.12 34.28 7.13
N GLY A 46 8.39 34.91 5.99
CA GLY A 46 7.41 35.22 4.95
C GLY A 46 7.34 34.19 3.83
N ILE A 47 6.18 34.07 3.21
CA ILE A 47 6.00 33.28 1.99
C ILE A 47 5.89 34.22 0.78
N GLN A 48 6.71 34.01 -0.24
CA GLN A 48 6.66 34.77 -1.49
C GLN A 48 6.26 33.84 -2.64
N LEU A 49 5.31 34.27 -3.47
CA LEU A 49 4.85 33.53 -4.65
C LEU A 49 5.16 34.35 -5.91
N LYS A 50 5.96 33.79 -6.82
CA LYS A 50 6.35 34.43 -8.09
C LYS A 50 5.81 33.63 -9.26
N GLY A 51 4.68 34.07 -9.80
CA GLY A 51 3.93 33.33 -10.83
C GLY A 51 3.21 32.08 -10.30
N ALA A 52 3.57 31.59 -9.11
CA ALA A 52 2.87 30.53 -8.39
C ALA A 52 1.60 31.06 -7.68
N SER A 53 0.70 30.15 -7.34
CA SER A 53 -0.48 30.42 -6.51
C SER A 53 -0.34 29.76 -5.14
N GLU A 54 -1.12 30.23 -4.14
CA GLU A 54 -1.11 29.58 -2.82
C GLU A 54 -1.57 28.11 -2.91
N LYS A 55 -2.47 27.78 -3.86
CA LYS A 55 -2.92 26.40 -4.10
C LYS A 55 -1.80 25.44 -4.46
N ASP A 56 -0.71 25.91 -5.04
CA ASP A 56 0.44 25.07 -5.41
C ASP A 56 1.23 24.58 -4.19
N VAL A 57 1.13 25.29 -3.06
CA VAL A 57 1.92 25.04 -1.84
C VAL A 57 1.09 24.96 -0.55
N GLN A 58 -0.24 25.11 -0.65
CA GLN A 58 -1.14 25.24 0.51
C GLN A 58 -1.04 24.07 1.48
N LEU A 59 -0.88 22.83 0.99
CA LEU A 59 -0.83 21.65 1.84
C LEU A 59 0.41 21.67 2.74
N PHE A 60 1.54 22.11 2.20
CA PHE A 60 2.76 22.31 2.98
C PHE A 60 2.60 23.43 3.99
N LEU A 61 2.07 24.59 3.57
CA LEU A 61 1.87 25.72 4.47
C LEU A 61 0.92 25.35 5.62
N ASN A 62 -0.18 24.65 5.33
CA ASN A 62 -1.12 24.20 6.35
C ASN A 62 -0.48 23.24 7.33
N GLN A 63 0.29 22.25 6.85
CA GLN A 63 1.00 21.31 7.72
C GLN A 63 2.04 22.02 8.60
N LEU A 64 2.83 22.92 8.01
CA LEU A 64 3.86 23.67 8.72
C LEU A 64 3.25 24.64 9.74
N ARG A 65 2.20 25.40 9.38
CA ARG A 65 1.45 26.29 10.29
C ARG A 65 0.89 25.50 11.47
N LYS A 66 0.29 24.33 11.19
CA LYS A 66 -0.29 23.45 12.20
C LYS A 66 0.75 22.93 13.20
N ALA A 67 1.88 22.42 12.71
CA ALA A 67 2.93 21.88 13.57
C ALA A 67 3.73 22.96 14.31
N SER A 68 4.03 24.09 13.66
CA SER A 68 4.85 25.16 14.25
C SER A 68 4.06 26.18 15.09
N GLY A 69 2.78 26.39 14.77
CA GLY A 69 1.98 27.51 15.30
C GLY A 69 2.29 28.88 14.69
N TYR A 70 3.17 28.96 13.67
CA TYR A 70 3.49 30.21 13.00
C TYR A 70 2.48 30.54 11.89
N ALA A 71 2.15 31.82 11.72
CA ALA A 71 1.19 32.26 10.70
C ALA A 71 1.72 32.12 9.26
N LEU A 72 3.02 32.35 9.05
CA LEU A 72 3.71 32.29 7.75
C LEU A 72 2.92 33.03 6.64
N PRO A 73 2.77 34.36 6.76
CA PRO A 73 1.92 35.12 5.87
C PRO A 73 2.51 35.19 4.45
N VAL A 74 1.64 35.17 3.44
CA VAL A 74 2.04 35.43 2.05
C VAL A 74 2.29 36.93 1.88
N LYS A 75 3.56 37.33 1.89
CA LYS A 75 4.01 38.74 1.83
C LYS A 75 5.31 38.87 1.05
N SER A 76 5.42 39.90 0.23
CA SER A 76 6.65 40.26 -0.48
C SER A 76 7.62 41.07 0.39
N GLY A 77 8.92 41.01 0.09
CA GLY A 77 9.91 41.96 0.62
C GLY A 77 10.51 41.62 1.98
N GLN A 78 10.23 40.44 2.54
CA GLN A 78 10.94 39.96 3.73
C GLN A 78 12.26 39.29 3.35
N GLU A 79 13.33 39.59 4.09
CA GLU A 79 14.62 38.92 3.93
C GLU A 79 14.50 37.44 4.33
N ASN A 80 14.01 37.14 5.54
CA ASN A 80 13.68 35.78 5.99
C ASN A 80 12.44 35.25 5.26
N SER A 81 12.62 34.51 4.17
CA SER A 81 11.49 34.07 3.35
C SER A 81 11.67 32.74 2.61
N ILE A 82 10.54 32.09 2.35
CA ILE A 82 10.42 30.95 1.44
C ILE A 82 9.75 31.44 0.16
N ILE A 83 10.47 31.36 -0.95
CA ILE A 83 10.10 31.90 -2.25
C ILE A 83 9.77 30.75 -3.20
N PHE A 84 8.52 30.64 -3.62
CA PHE A 84 8.09 29.68 -4.64
C PHE A 84 7.91 30.39 -5.97
N GLN A 85 8.61 29.92 -7.00
CA GLN A 85 8.65 30.55 -8.30
C GLN A 85 8.32 29.55 -9.41
N LEU A 86 7.38 29.92 -10.28
CA LEU A 86 7.21 29.25 -11.57
C LEU A 86 8.20 29.84 -12.58
N ASP A 87 8.98 28.97 -13.20
CA ASP A 87 9.94 29.30 -14.25
C ASP A 87 9.71 28.38 -15.45
N THR A 88 8.97 28.89 -16.44
CA THR A 88 8.59 28.14 -17.65
C THR A 88 9.80 27.77 -18.53
N LYS A 89 10.95 28.40 -18.30
CA LYS A 89 12.22 28.14 -19.00
C LYS A 89 13.14 27.19 -18.23
N LEU A 90 12.74 26.70 -17.06
CA LEU A 90 13.52 25.73 -16.30
C LEU A 90 13.73 24.44 -17.10
N GLY A 91 14.98 24.21 -17.51
CA GLY A 91 15.37 23.08 -18.37
C GLY A 91 15.78 21.85 -17.57
N LEU A 92 14.81 21.11 -17.04
CA LEU A 92 15.02 19.79 -16.43
C LEU A 92 14.48 18.66 -17.33
N PRO A 93 14.98 17.42 -17.22
CA PRO A 93 14.56 16.31 -18.07
C PRO A 93 13.06 15.98 -17.98
N ASN A 94 12.44 16.17 -16.81
CA ASN A 94 11.00 15.98 -16.60
C ASN A 94 10.34 17.30 -16.18
N GLN A 95 9.10 17.53 -16.63
CA GLN A 95 8.35 18.78 -16.38
C GLN A 95 7.98 18.98 -14.91
N ASP A 96 7.88 17.89 -14.14
CA ASP A 96 7.59 17.91 -12.72
C ASP A 96 8.85 18.05 -11.86
N GLY A 97 10.00 18.35 -12.49
CA GLY A 97 11.25 18.68 -11.81
C GLY A 97 11.23 20.05 -11.13
N TYR A 98 12.12 20.20 -10.15
CA TYR A 98 12.31 21.43 -9.40
C TYR A 98 13.78 21.67 -9.01
N THR A 99 14.10 22.90 -8.65
CA THR A 99 15.32 23.26 -7.93
C THR A 99 14.97 23.90 -6.60
N LEU A 100 15.84 23.69 -5.62
CA LEU A 100 15.70 24.21 -4.26
C LEU A 100 17.07 24.75 -3.81
N ASP A 101 17.16 26.04 -3.54
CA ASP A 101 18.35 26.68 -2.95
C ASP A 101 18.01 27.19 -1.55
N VAL A 102 18.73 26.68 -0.55
CA VAL A 102 18.60 27.05 0.86
C VAL A 102 19.87 27.78 1.30
N SER A 103 19.67 28.99 1.80
CA SER A 103 20.67 29.82 2.47
C SER A 103 20.24 30.09 3.92
N ASP A 104 21.08 30.79 4.69
CA ASP A 104 20.73 31.29 6.02
C ASP A 104 19.65 32.40 6.00
N LYS A 105 19.40 33.01 4.84
CA LYS A 105 18.45 34.12 4.67
C LYS A 105 17.15 33.72 4.00
N ASN A 106 17.20 32.84 3.00
CA ASN A 106 16.02 32.47 2.23
C ASN A 106 16.09 31.04 1.68
N ILE A 107 14.90 30.55 1.34
CA ILE A 107 14.69 29.35 0.55
C ILE A 107 14.10 29.77 -0.80
N ILE A 108 14.72 29.38 -1.91
CA ILE A 108 14.22 29.63 -3.26
C ILE A 108 13.88 28.30 -3.91
N VAL A 109 12.60 28.12 -4.25
CA VAL A 109 12.08 26.97 -4.98
C VAL A 109 11.69 27.40 -6.38
N LYS A 110 12.20 26.72 -7.40
CA LYS A 110 11.80 26.93 -8.80
C LYS A 110 11.29 25.65 -9.41
N ALA A 111 10.19 25.73 -10.15
CA ALA A 111 9.68 24.63 -10.95
C ALA A 111 9.01 25.15 -12.22
N LYS A 112 8.86 24.29 -13.23
CA LYS A 112 8.19 24.65 -14.48
C LYS A 112 6.68 24.81 -14.31
N ASN A 113 6.09 24.02 -13.41
CA ASN A 113 4.66 23.93 -13.16
C ASN A 113 4.36 23.75 -11.66
N GLY A 114 3.08 23.74 -11.28
CA GLY A 114 2.65 23.53 -9.88
C GLY A 114 2.95 22.13 -9.31
N ASN A 115 3.14 21.10 -10.14
CA ASN A 115 3.51 19.76 -9.66
C ASN A 115 4.95 19.76 -9.15
N GLY A 116 5.88 20.38 -9.86
CA GLY A 116 7.27 20.50 -9.40
C GLY A 116 7.38 21.31 -8.11
N LEU A 117 6.60 22.39 -7.96
CA LEU A 117 6.51 23.11 -6.67
C LEU A 117 5.98 22.21 -5.56
N PHE A 118 4.90 21.46 -5.84
CA PHE A 118 4.34 20.52 -4.89
C PHE A 118 5.36 19.47 -4.43
N TYR A 119 6.11 18.85 -5.36
CA TYR A 119 7.14 17.86 -5.01
C TYR A 119 8.31 18.47 -4.24
N ALA A 120 8.71 19.71 -4.55
CA ALA A 120 9.69 20.44 -3.75
C ALA A 120 9.22 20.62 -2.30
N THR A 121 7.93 20.88 -2.08
CA THR A 121 7.40 21.00 -0.71
C THR A 121 7.48 19.68 0.07
N GLN A 122 7.39 18.53 -0.59
CA GLN A 122 7.57 17.24 0.07
C GLN A 122 9.02 17.04 0.51
N THR A 123 9.98 17.51 -0.29
CA THR A 123 11.39 17.57 0.13
C THR A 123 11.60 18.52 1.30
N LEU A 124 10.99 19.71 1.29
CA LEU A 124 11.05 20.64 2.43
C LEU A 124 10.49 20.03 3.71
N ARG A 125 9.35 19.32 3.66
CA ARG A 125 8.82 18.57 4.81
C ARG A 125 9.82 17.56 5.36
N GLN A 126 10.55 16.86 4.48
CA GLN A 126 11.51 15.86 4.89
C GLN A 126 12.83 16.44 5.42
N LEU A 127 13.23 17.62 4.94
CA LEU A 127 14.37 18.38 5.48
C LEU A 127 14.08 19.00 6.85
N LEU A 128 12.80 19.25 7.17
CA LEU A 128 12.36 19.67 8.49
C LEU A 128 12.37 18.51 9.49
N PRO A 129 12.47 18.81 10.81
CA PRO A 129 12.30 17.81 11.86
C PRO A 129 11.00 17.02 11.68
N VAL A 130 11.02 15.71 12.01
CA VAL A 130 9.84 14.82 11.85
C VAL A 130 8.57 15.34 12.52
N SER A 131 8.72 16.17 13.57
CA SER A 131 7.63 16.85 14.25
C SER A 131 6.78 17.75 13.35
N VAL A 132 7.28 18.12 12.16
CA VAL A 132 6.49 18.85 11.16
C VAL A 132 5.25 18.06 10.73
N GLU A 133 5.26 16.73 10.83
CA GLU A 133 4.13 15.88 10.46
C GLU A 133 3.05 15.77 11.52
N SER A 134 3.25 16.42 12.67
CA SER A 134 2.29 16.29 13.76
C SER A 134 0.93 16.88 13.43
N SER A 135 -0.11 16.25 13.99
CA SER A 135 -1.46 16.80 14.04
C SER A 135 -1.61 17.94 15.05
N ASP A 136 -0.61 18.20 15.88
CA ASP A 136 -0.70 19.15 16.97
C ASP A 136 0.50 20.11 16.96
N LYS A 137 0.30 21.29 17.54
CA LYS A 137 1.38 22.26 17.72
C LYS A 137 2.49 21.64 18.56
N LYS A 138 3.74 21.77 18.10
CA LYS A 138 4.94 21.33 18.83
C LYS A 138 5.72 22.52 19.33
N GLU A 139 5.72 22.70 20.65
CA GLU A 139 6.45 23.78 21.31
C GLU A 139 7.94 23.46 21.43
N ASN A 140 8.76 24.51 21.55
CA ASN A 140 10.21 24.41 21.79
C ASN A 140 10.96 23.56 20.74
N LYS A 141 10.49 23.58 19.49
CA LYS A 141 11.17 22.94 18.36
C LYS A 141 11.88 24.00 17.53
N ASN A 142 13.13 23.71 17.16
CA ASN A 142 13.88 24.49 16.20
C ASN A 142 13.46 24.04 14.80
N TRP A 143 12.68 24.88 14.10
CA TRP A 143 12.27 24.63 12.72
C TRP A 143 13.37 25.06 11.77
N THR A 144 14.36 24.20 11.57
CA THR A 144 15.54 24.51 10.74
C THR A 144 15.64 23.59 9.53
N ILE A 145 16.19 24.14 8.45
CA ILE A 145 16.52 23.41 7.22
C ILE A 145 18.01 23.66 6.93
N PRO A 146 18.83 22.63 6.68
CA PRO A 146 20.24 22.83 6.37
C PRO A 146 20.43 23.61 5.08
N ALA A 147 21.43 24.49 5.02
CA ALA A 147 21.78 25.20 3.80
C ALA A 147 22.28 24.20 2.74
N LEU A 148 21.69 24.25 1.54
CA LEU A 148 21.96 23.28 0.47
C LEU A 148 21.45 23.81 -0.89
N ALA A 149 21.85 23.14 -1.96
CA ALA A 149 21.18 23.25 -3.25
C ALA A 149 20.76 21.85 -3.73
N ILE A 150 19.54 21.73 -4.25
CA ILE A 150 18.98 20.51 -4.82
C ILE A 150 18.51 20.79 -6.25
N THR A 151 18.82 19.85 -7.14
CA THR A 151 18.20 19.72 -8.46
C THR A 151 17.55 18.34 -8.50
N ASP A 152 16.26 18.28 -8.83
CA ASP A 152 15.51 17.04 -8.68
C ASP A 152 14.38 16.90 -9.72
N PHE A 153 14.10 15.67 -10.11
CA PHE A 153 13.06 15.31 -11.08
C PHE A 153 12.79 13.80 -11.02
N PRO A 154 11.56 13.34 -11.31
CA PRO A 154 11.26 11.91 -11.33
C PRO A 154 11.93 11.20 -12.51
N ARG A 155 12.33 9.94 -12.30
CA ARG A 155 12.75 9.01 -13.35
C ARG A 155 11.59 8.60 -14.25
N TYR A 156 10.46 8.20 -13.66
CA TYR A 156 9.31 7.68 -14.38
C TYR A 156 8.07 8.55 -14.17
N ASP A 157 7.20 8.59 -15.18
CA ASP A 157 5.93 9.34 -15.11
C ASP A 157 4.88 8.60 -14.26
N TRP A 158 4.95 7.28 -14.14
CA TRP A 158 4.07 6.47 -13.29
C TRP A 158 4.78 5.99 -12.03
N ARG A 159 4.33 6.46 -10.86
CA ARG A 159 4.84 6.06 -9.54
C ARG A 159 3.64 5.62 -8.71
N GLY A 160 3.35 4.33 -8.78
CA GLY A 160 2.04 3.77 -8.47
C GLY A 160 1.96 3.03 -7.14
N TYR A 161 0.78 3.09 -6.51
CA TYR A 161 0.37 2.17 -5.45
C TYR A 161 -1.04 1.67 -5.73
N MET A 162 -1.24 0.35 -5.71
CA MET A 162 -2.57 -0.24 -5.77
C MET A 162 -3.08 -0.61 -4.39
N LYS A 163 -4.33 -0.23 -4.13
CA LYS A 163 -5.11 -0.71 -2.99
C LYS A 163 -6.26 -1.57 -3.47
N ASP A 164 -6.25 -2.82 -3.05
CA ASP A 164 -7.44 -3.68 -3.08
C ASP A 164 -8.38 -3.26 -1.94
N VAL A 165 -9.60 -2.89 -2.32
CA VAL A 165 -10.71 -2.60 -1.41
C VAL A 165 -11.88 -3.55 -1.63
N SER A 166 -11.73 -4.49 -2.57
CA SER A 166 -12.75 -5.47 -2.91
C SER A 166 -12.76 -6.63 -1.92
N ARG A 167 -11.61 -7.26 -1.66
CA ARG A 167 -11.52 -8.40 -0.72
C ARG A 167 -11.85 -7.99 0.72
N THR A 168 -11.55 -6.75 1.07
CA THR A 168 -11.93 -6.10 2.32
C THR A 168 -12.24 -4.62 2.07
N PHE A 169 -13.39 -4.12 2.51
CA PHE A 169 -13.72 -2.70 2.39
C PHE A 169 -12.92 -1.84 3.38
N TYR A 170 -12.51 -0.65 2.93
CA TYR A 170 -11.84 0.36 3.76
C TYR A 170 -12.53 1.71 3.64
N SER A 171 -12.64 2.44 4.75
CA SER A 171 -13.29 3.75 4.75
C SER A 171 -12.56 4.77 3.87
N VAL A 172 -13.30 5.82 3.49
CA VAL A 172 -12.75 6.99 2.78
C VAL A 172 -11.56 7.60 3.52
N ASP A 173 -11.59 7.62 4.85
CA ASP A 173 -10.50 8.19 5.66
C ASP A 173 -9.21 7.37 5.55
N VAL A 174 -9.31 6.03 5.49
CA VAL A 174 -8.15 5.17 5.24
C VAL A 174 -7.58 5.44 3.84
N VAL A 175 -8.42 5.52 2.81
CA VAL A 175 -7.98 5.82 1.44
C VAL A 175 -7.28 7.18 1.37
N LYS A 176 -7.87 8.23 1.97
CA LYS A 176 -7.27 9.57 2.04
C LYS A 176 -5.93 9.58 2.76
N LYS A 177 -5.79 8.84 3.87
CA LYS A 177 -4.52 8.73 4.59
C LYS A 177 -3.43 8.08 3.73
N TYR A 178 -3.76 7.07 2.94
CA TYR A 178 -2.81 6.49 1.97
C TYR A 178 -2.42 7.50 0.87
N LEU A 179 -3.37 8.31 0.38
CA LEU A 179 -3.05 9.39 -0.57
C LEU A 179 -2.11 10.45 0.04
N ASP A 180 -2.25 10.78 1.32
CA ASP A 180 -1.30 11.67 2.03
C ASP A 180 0.11 11.06 2.10
N LEU A 181 0.21 9.76 2.40
CA LEU A 181 1.48 9.03 2.48
C LEU A 181 2.16 8.93 1.11
N MET A 182 1.40 8.53 0.08
CA MET A 182 1.86 8.52 -1.31
C MET A 182 2.42 9.88 -1.74
N ALA A 183 1.70 10.96 -1.42
CA ALA A 183 2.10 12.30 -1.77
C ALA A 183 3.42 12.71 -1.10
N LEU A 184 3.59 12.42 0.20
CA LEU A 184 4.82 12.69 0.95
C LEU A 184 6.05 12.04 0.30
N TYR A 185 5.89 10.85 -0.28
CA TYR A 185 6.95 10.11 -0.97
C TYR A 185 6.91 10.30 -2.50
N LYS A 186 6.26 11.37 -2.98
CA LYS A 186 6.24 11.81 -4.39
C LYS A 186 5.65 10.80 -5.38
N MET A 187 4.82 9.87 -4.91
CA MET A 187 4.02 8.97 -5.76
C MET A 187 2.85 9.76 -6.37
N ASN A 188 2.36 9.33 -7.53
CA ASN A 188 1.38 10.11 -8.31
C ASN A 188 0.24 9.31 -8.92
N THR A 189 0.22 7.99 -8.76
CA THR A 189 -0.84 7.15 -9.33
C THR A 189 -1.40 6.21 -8.28
N PHE A 190 -2.68 6.37 -7.95
CA PHE A 190 -3.40 5.47 -7.05
C PHE A 190 -4.27 4.55 -7.88
N HIS A 191 -3.88 3.28 -7.96
CA HIS A 191 -4.65 2.24 -8.62
C HIS A 191 -5.69 1.70 -7.64
N TRP A 192 -6.97 1.95 -7.91
CA TRP A 192 -8.05 1.61 -7.00
C TRP A 192 -8.81 0.38 -7.50
N HIS A 193 -8.48 -0.78 -6.92
CA HIS A 193 -9.09 -2.06 -7.27
C HIS A 193 -10.45 -2.23 -6.57
N LEU A 194 -11.52 -1.87 -7.28
CA LEU A 194 -12.85 -1.61 -6.72
C LEU A 194 -13.80 -2.81 -6.79
N THR A 195 -13.48 -3.86 -7.55
CA THR A 195 -14.40 -4.97 -7.81
C THR A 195 -13.64 -6.28 -7.89
N ASP A 196 -14.15 -7.31 -7.23
CA ASP A 196 -13.64 -8.68 -7.32
C ASP A 196 -14.74 -9.66 -6.87
N ASP A 197 -14.44 -10.96 -6.81
CA ASP A 197 -15.38 -12.00 -6.40
C ASP A 197 -15.93 -11.79 -4.98
N GLN A 198 -15.16 -11.12 -4.11
CA GLN A 198 -15.53 -10.87 -2.71
C GLN A 198 -16.33 -9.58 -2.50
N GLY A 199 -16.50 -8.73 -3.53
CA GLY A 199 -17.46 -7.65 -3.46
C GLY A 199 -17.32 -6.55 -4.51
N TRP A 200 -18.39 -5.78 -4.64
CA TRP A 200 -18.47 -4.65 -5.58
C TRP A 200 -18.51 -3.33 -4.81
N ARG A 201 -17.51 -2.47 -4.97
CA ARG A 201 -17.27 -1.36 -4.02
C ARG A 201 -17.64 0.02 -4.56
N ILE A 202 -18.31 0.14 -5.69
CA ILE A 202 -18.59 1.43 -6.32
C ILE A 202 -20.05 1.58 -6.74
N GLU A 203 -20.69 2.68 -6.37
CA GLU A 203 -22.07 2.95 -6.81
C GLU A 203 -22.15 3.21 -8.33
N ILE A 204 -22.94 2.38 -9.02
CA ILE A 204 -23.37 2.60 -10.41
C ILE A 204 -24.86 2.87 -10.40
N LYS A 205 -25.26 4.13 -10.65
CA LYS A 205 -26.66 4.57 -10.49
C LYS A 205 -27.61 3.81 -11.41
N LYS A 206 -27.14 3.42 -12.61
CA LYS A 206 -27.93 2.61 -13.54
C LYS A 206 -28.09 1.15 -13.10
N TYR A 207 -27.21 0.64 -12.24
CA TYR A 207 -27.21 -0.75 -11.76
C TYR A 207 -27.15 -0.82 -10.23
N PRO A 208 -28.20 -0.35 -9.52
CA PRO A 208 -28.17 -0.22 -8.06
C PRO A 208 -28.05 -1.56 -7.31
N LYS A 209 -28.34 -2.69 -7.97
CA LYS A 209 -28.17 -4.02 -7.36
C LYS A 209 -26.69 -4.38 -7.13
N LEU A 210 -25.75 -3.77 -7.86
CA LEU A 210 -24.31 -3.99 -7.66
C LEU A 210 -23.84 -3.55 -6.27
N THR A 211 -24.55 -2.62 -5.62
CA THR A 211 -24.25 -2.15 -4.26
C THR A 211 -25.31 -2.57 -3.24
N SER A 212 -25.99 -3.69 -3.48
CA SER A 212 -26.94 -4.27 -2.53
C SER A 212 -26.21 -5.01 -1.40
N GLU A 213 -26.94 -5.40 -0.34
CA GLU A 213 -26.36 -6.23 0.73
C GLU A 213 -25.75 -7.53 0.18
N GLN A 214 -26.38 -8.13 -0.83
CA GLN A 214 -25.93 -9.40 -1.42
C GLN A 214 -24.52 -9.33 -2.02
N THR A 215 -24.13 -8.18 -2.55
CA THR A 215 -22.90 -7.97 -3.31
C THR A 215 -21.83 -7.21 -2.53
N THR A 216 -22.17 -6.66 -1.36
CA THR A 216 -21.28 -5.79 -0.59
C THR A 216 -21.11 -6.21 0.86
N VAL A 217 -22.02 -7.01 1.40
CA VAL A 217 -22.03 -7.43 2.80
C VAL A 217 -21.71 -8.92 2.90
N PHE A 218 -20.65 -9.25 3.65
CA PHE A 218 -20.31 -10.64 3.93
C PHE A 218 -21.42 -11.31 4.73
N HIS A 219 -21.78 -12.52 4.33
CA HIS A 219 -22.84 -13.26 4.99
C HIS A 219 -22.52 -13.50 6.49
N ARG A 220 -23.53 -13.42 7.36
CA ARG A 220 -23.40 -13.52 8.82
C ARG A 220 -22.65 -14.76 9.33
N THR A 221 -22.64 -15.85 8.56
CA THR A 221 -21.92 -17.09 8.92
C THR A 221 -20.41 -16.94 8.85
N GLU A 222 -19.90 -15.93 8.13
CA GLU A 222 -18.47 -15.65 8.00
C GLU A 222 -17.90 -14.93 9.24
N ASN A 223 -18.76 -14.50 10.17
CA ASN A 223 -18.41 -13.83 11.43
C ASN A 223 -17.40 -12.67 11.27
N GLN A 224 -17.53 -11.91 10.18
CA GLN A 224 -16.66 -10.79 9.88
C GLN A 224 -17.13 -9.49 10.55
N PRO A 225 -16.21 -8.59 10.93
CA PRO A 225 -16.57 -7.23 11.30
C PRO A 225 -17.36 -6.52 10.19
N ALA A 226 -18.44 -5.84 10.58
CA ALA A 226 -19.35 -5.18 9.64
C ALA A 226 -18.67 -4.10 8.79
N GLU A 227 -17.66 -3.41 9.33
CA GLU A 227 -16.91 -2.37 8.62
C GLU A 227 -16.03 -2.89 7.47
N ARG A 228 -15.82 -4.21 7.38
CA ARG A 228 -15.11 -4.85 6.24
C ARG A 228 -16.00 -5.00 5.01
N SER A 229 -17.27 -4.66 5.14
CA SER A 229 -18.29 -4.66 4.08
C SER A 229 -18.66 -3.25 3.68
N GLY A 230 -19.32 -3.10 2.53
CA GLY A 230 -19.82 -1.82 2.02
C GLY A 230 -19.27 -1.44 0.66
N PHE A 231 -19.50 -0.19 0.28
CA PHE A 231 -19.13 0.41 -1.00
C PHE A 231 -18.98 1.93 -0.87
N TYR A 232 -18.37 2.57 -1.86
CA TYR A 232 -18.29 4.02 -2.00
C TYR A 232 -19.43 4.55 -2.86
N THR A 233 -20.17 5.51 -2.34
CA THR A 233 -21.09 6.32 -3.14
C THR A 233 -20.32 7.14 -4.18
N GLN A 234 -20.99 7.56 -5.25
CA GLN A 234 -20.37 8.45 -6.24
C GLN A 234 -19.87 9.76 -5.64
N GLU A 235 -20.54 10.26 -4.60
CA GLU A 235 -20.17 11.54 -4.00
C GLU A 235 -18.93 11.40 -3.10
N GLN A 236 -18.79 10.28 -2.38
CA GLN A 236 -17.54 9.92 -1.71
C GLN A 236 -16.39 9.73 -2.71
N ILE A 237 -16.65 9.14 -3.88
CA ILE A 237 -15.62 8.99 -4.93
C ILE A 237 -15.18 10.36 -5.44
N LYS A 238 -16.12 11.27 -5.76
CA LYS A 238 -15.78 12.64 -6.20
C LYS A 238 -14.97 13.38 -5.14
N GLU A 239 -15.31 13.20 -3.86
CA GLU A 239 -14.54 13.74 -2.75
C GLU A 239 -13.10 13.19 -2.73
N VAL A 240 -12.91 11.88 -2.83
CA VAL A 240 -11.59 11.24 -2.86
C VAL A 240 -10.79 11.66 -4.11
N VAL A 241 -11.42 11.75 -5.28
CA VAL A 241 -10.80 12.23 -6.52
C VAL A 241 -10.34 13.68 -6.37
N ALA A 242 -11.15 14.55 -5.76
CA ALA A 242 -10.75 15.94 -5.48
C ALA A 242 -9.57 15.99 -4.49
N TYR A 243 -9.63 15.17 -3.43
CA TYR A 243 -8.56 15.06 -2.43
C TYR A 243 -7.23 14.59 -3.03
N ALA A 244 -7.27 13.59 -3.92
CA ALA A 244 -6.10 13.09 -4.65
C ALA A 244 -5.51 14.15 -5.59
N ARG A 245 -6.36 14.92 -6.28
CA ARG A 245 -5.92 15.99 -7.20
C ARG A 245 -5.12 17.07 -6.49
N GLU A 246 -5.52 17.48 -5.29
CA GLU A 246 -4.77 18.45 -4.47
C GLU A 246 -3.35 17.96 -4.14
N ARG A 247 -3.17 16.63 -4.09
CA ARG A 247 -1.90 15.94 -3.83
C ARG A 247 -1.14 15.53 -5.08
N LYS A 248 -1.59 15.99 -6.25
CA LYS A 248 -1.03 15.64 -7.56
C LYS A 248 -1.02 14.12 -7.80
N ILE A 249 -2.04 13.44 -7.28
CA ILE A 249 -2.26 12.00 -7.51
C ILE A 249 -3.44 11.83 -8.47
N THR A 250 -3.21 11.05 -9.52
CA THR A 250 -4.26 10.56 -10.42
C THR A 250 -4.78 9.23 -9.90
N ILE A 251 -6.11 9.07 -9.89
CA ILE A 251 -6.73 7.79 -9.55
C ILE A 251 -7.03 7.03 -10.84
N VAL A 252 -6.60 5.78 -10.89
CA VAL A 252 -6.94 4.82 -11.96
C VAL A 252 -7.93 3.82 -11.37
N PRO A 253 -9.22 3.86 -11.75
CA PRO A 253 -10.20 2.91 -11.26
C PRO A 253 -10.07 1.58 -12.00
N GLU A 254 -10.28 0.49 -11.28
CA GLU A 254 -10.36 -0.85 -11.87
C GLU A 254 -11.74 -1.47 -11.68
N ILE A 255 -12.32 -1.94 -12.79
CA ILE A 255 -13.47 -2.83 -12.84
C ILE A 255 -13.02 -4.12 -13.53
N ASP A 256 -12.77 -5.16 -12.75
CA ASP A 256 -12.13 -6.38 -13.21
C ASP A 256 -13.12 -7.32 -13.94
N VAL A 257 -12.85 -7.58 -15.23
CA VAL A 257 -13.69 -8.37 -16.12
C VAL A 257 -12.86 -9.09 -17.19
N PRO A 258 -13.29 -10.27 -17.70
CA PRO A 258 -14.54 -11.00 -17.42
C PRO A 258 -14.46 -11.95 -16.22
N GLY A 259 -13.26 -12.16 -15.67
CA GLY A 259 -13.04 -12.84 -14.39
C GLY A 259 -13.53 -12.00 -13.21
N HIS A 260 -13.30 -12.48 -11.98
CA HIS A 260 -13.50 -11.70 -10.74
C HIS A 260 -14.85 -10.96 -10.65
N SER A 261 -15.90 -11.57 -11.21
CA SER A 261 -17.18 -10.93 -11.51
C SER A 261 -18.34 -11.48 -10.66
N TRP A 262 -18.06 -12.21 -9.58
CA TRP A 262 -19.11 -12.85 -8.78
C TRP A 262 -20.23 -11.92 -8.30
N PRO A 263 -19.95 -10.73 -7.73
CA PRO A 263 -21.00 -9.81 -7.31
C PRO A 263 -21.88 -9.34 -8.48
N THR A 264 -21.28 -9.13 -9.66
CA THR A 264 -22.01 -8.76 -10.88
C THR A 264 -22.99 -9.85 -11.28
N ILE A 265 -22.55 -11.11 -11.23
CA ILE A 265 -23.37 -12.28 -11.59
C ILE A 265 -24.45 -12.54 -10.53
N LEU A 266 -24.19 -12.31 -9.23
CA LEU A 266 -25.22 -12.38 -8.20
C LEU A 266 -26.34 -11.34 -8.44
N ALA A 267 -25.97 -10.10 -8.76
CA ALA A 267 -26.92 -9.02 -9.00
C ALA A 267 -27.67 -9.17 -10.34
N TYR A 268 -26.98 -9.68 -11.37
CA TYR A 268 -27.49 -9.82 -12.74
C TYR A 268 -27.08 -11.19 -13.33
N PRO A 269 -27.74 -12.29 -12.91
CA PRO A 269 -27.35 -13.65 -13.32
C PRO A 269 -27.36 -13.89 -14.83
N GLN A 270 -28.16 -13.14 -15.59
CA GLN A 270 -28.22 -13.26 -17.04
C GLN A 270 -26.91 -12.90 -17.74
N LEU A 271 -26.03 -12.13 -17.09
CA LEU A 271 -24.71 -11.75 -17.61
C LEU A 271 -23.66 -12.86 -17.48
N GLY A 272 -23.90 -13.86 -16.63
CA GLY A 272 -22.97 -14.98 -16.40
C GLY A 272 -22.95 -15.99 -17.54
N VAL A 273 -21.85 -16.73 -17.67
CA VAL A 273 -21.70 -17.78 -18.68
C VAL A 273 -22.60 -18.98 -18.41
N ASN A 274 -22.81 -19.32 -17.13
CA ASN A 274 -23.62 -20.46 -16.73
C ASN A 274 -24.63 -20.10 -15.63
N LYS A 275 -25.44 -21.09 -15.20
CA LYS A 275 -26.48 -20.90 -14.17
C LYS A 275 -25.98 -21.08 -12.72
N ASN A 276 -24.69 -21.34 -12.52
CA ASN A 276 -24.15 -21.52 -11.17
C ASN A 276 -24.12 -20.18 -10.43
N SER A 277 -24.80 -20.16 -9.28
CA SER A 277 -24.96 -19.01 -8.40
C SER A 277 -24.70 -19.36 -6.92
N TYR A 278 -23.97 -20.45 -6.65
CA TYR A 278 -23.64 -20.88 -5.28
C TYR A 278 -22.22 -20.46 -4.85
N PRO A 279 -22.05 -19.91 -3.64
CA PRO A 279 -23.09 -19.47 -2.70
C PRO A 279 -23.77 -18.18 -3.16
N TYR A 280 -25.04 -17.97 -2.84
CA TYR A 280 -25.81 -16.81 -3.34
C TYR A 280 -25.49 -15.48 -2.60
N PHE A 281 -24.24 -15.30 -2.17
CA PHE A 281 -23.72 -14.16 -1.43
C PHE A 281 -22.20 -14.02 -1.64
N VAL A 282 -21.65 -12.86 -1.29
CA VAL A 282 -20.21 -12.63 -1.20
C VAL A 282 -19.66 -13.04 0.17
N PHE A 283 -18.39 -13.42 0.22
CA PHE A 283 -17.72 -13.93 1.40
C PHE A 283 -16.22 -13.52 1.40
N PRO A 284 -15.52 -13.60 2.53
CA PRO A 284 -14.08 -13.26 2.60
C PRO A 284 -13.23 -14.19 1.74
N PHE A 285 -12.13 -13.67 1.20
CA PHE A 285 -11.24 -14.44 0.31
C PHE A 285 -10.78 -15.78 0.92
N VAL A 286 -10.50 -15.80 2.23
CA VAL A 286 -10.09 -17.02 2.95
C VAL A 286 -11.13 -18.14 2.93
N SER A 287 -12.40 -17.82 2.66
CA SER A 287 -13.50 -18.78 2.57
C SER A 287 -13.70 -19.33 1.16
N SER A 288 -13.04 -18.77 0.12
CA SER A 288 -13.20 -19.17 -1.28
C SER A 288 -12.99 -20.65 -1.51
N TRP A 289 -11.96 -21.24 -0.90
CA TRP A 289 -11.68 -22.67 -1.02
C TRP A 289 -12.81 -23.54 -0.43
N GLY A 290 -13.42 -23.11 0.68
CA GLY A 290 -14.51 -23.84 1.32
C GLY A 290 -15.76 -23.91 0.44
N TYR A 291 -16.02 -22.86 -0.34
CA TYR A 291 -17.17 -22.79 -1.24
C TYR A 291 -16.92 -23.38 -2.63
N TRP A 292 -15.75 -23.14 -3.19
CA TRP A 292 -15.47 -23.41 -4.61
C TRP A 292 -14.31 -24.38 -4.84
N GLY A 293 -13.58 -24.78 -3.79
CA GLY A 293 -12.38 -25.60 -3.91
C GLY A 293 -11.37 -25.02 -4.91
N ASN A 294 -10.75 -25.89 -5.71
CA ASN A 294 -9.85 -25.50 -6.80
C ASN A 294 -10.50 -24.63 -7.89
N GLN A 295 -11.83 -24.47 -7.87
CA GLN A 295 -12.53 -23.71 -8.89
C GLN A 295 -12.28 -22.20 -8.79
N PHE A 296 -11.93 -21.68 -7.61
CA PHE A 296 -11.70 -20.26 -7.25
C PHE A 296 -12.78 -19.24 -7.64
N THR A 297 -13.56 -19.46 -8.70
CA THR A 297 -14.78 -18.74 -9.09
C THR A 297 -15.72 -19.69 -9.87
N PRO A 298 -17.04 -19.68 -9.60
CA PRO A 298 -17.98 -20.62 -10.18
C PRO A 298 -18.52 -20.17 -11.55
N ASN A 299 -18.32 -18.90 -11.91
CA ASN A 299 -18.92 -18.26 -13.08
C ASN A 299 -18.09 -17.04 -13.53
N THR A 300 -18.25 -16.59 -14.77
CA THR A 300 -17.59 -15.40 -15.35
C THR A 300 -18.58 -14.65 -16.23
N LEU A 301 -18.27 -13.42 -16.65
CA LEU A 301 -19.09 -12.74 -17.65
C LEU A 301 -19.08 -13.50 -18.97
N ASP A 302 -20.24 -13.60 -19.61
CA ASP A 302 -20.43 -14.34 -20.85
C ASP A 302 -19.97 -13.52 -22.07
N PRO A 303 -18.86 -13.89 -22.73
CA PRO A 303 -18.33 -13.13 -23.86
C PRO A 303 -19.19 -13.25 -25.13
N SER A 304 -20.14 -14.19 -25.19
CA SER A 304 -21.02 -14.36 -26.35
C SER A 304 -22.26 -13.44 -26.33
N LYS A 305 -22.52 -12.77 -25.20
CA LYS A 305 -23.75 -11.98 -24.99
C LYS A 305 -23.53 -10.48 -25.20
N GLU A 306 -24.28 -9.89 -26.13
CA GLU A 306 -24.28 -8.43 -26.34
C GLU A 306 -24.79 -7.62 -25.13
N GLU A 307 -25.61 -8.24 -24.27
CA GLU A 307 -26.07 -7.63 -23.01
C GLU A 307 -24.89 -7.33 -22.07
N VAL A 308 -23.84 -8.16 -22.07
CA VAL A 308 -22.63 -7.93 -21.28
C VAL A 308 -21.92 -6.67 -21.74
N TYR A 309 -21.73 -6.48 -23.06
CA TYR A 309 -21.08 -5.27 -23.57
C TYR A 309 -21.94 -4.02 -23.37
N THR A 310 -23.27 -4.14 -23.42
CA THR A 310 -24.18 -3.05 -23.08
C THR A 310 -24.08 -2.67 -21.60
N PHE A 311 -24.00 -3.66 -20.71
CA PHE A 311 -23.75 -3.47 -19.29
C PHE A 311 -22.42 -2.76 -19.04
N LEU A 312 -21.33 -3.26 -19.60
CA LEU A 312 -19.99 -2.67 -19.45
C LEU A 312 -19.93 -1.24 -20.01
N GLN A 313 -20.56 -0.97 -21.17
CA GLN A 313 -20.65 0.38 -21.72
C GLN A 313 -21.30 1.35 -20.73
N ASN A 314 -22.38 0.93 -20.08
CA ASN A 314 -23.09 1.74 -19.09
C ASN A 314 -22.25 1.95 -17.82
N VAL A 315 -21.63 0.89 -17.28
CA VAL A 315 -20.73 0.97 -16.12
C VAL A 315 -19.56 1.91 -16.41
N PHE A 316 -18.80 1.66 -17.49
CA PHE A 316 -17.64 2.47 -17.82
C PHE A 316 -18.00 3.92 -18.17
N THR A 317 -19.22 4.20 -18.64
CA THR A 317 -19.69 5.58 -18.83
C THR A 317 -19.76 6.34 -17.50
N GLU A 318 -20.30 5.71 -16.45
CA GLU A 318 -20.33 6.32 -15.12
C GLU A 318 -18.92 6.41 -14.52
N ILE A 319 -18.08 5.38 -14.68
CA ILE A 319 -16.67 5.41 -14.25
C ILE A 319 -15.91 6.57 -14.91
N ALA A 320 -16.00 6.72 -16.23
CA ALA A 320 -15.31 7.78 -16.96
C ALA A 320 -15.74 9.20 -16.55
N ALA A 321 -16.97 9.36 -16.05
CA ALA A 321 -17.50 10.61 -15.52
C ALA A 321 -16.99 10.92 -14.09
N LEU A 322 -16.77 9.90 -13.26
CA LEU A 322 -16.26 10.05 -11.89
C LEU A 322 -14.74 10.27 -11.84
N PHE A 323 -14.01 9.58 -12.72
CA PHE A 323 -12.55 9.57 -12.71
C PHE A 323 -12.01 10.35 -13.93
N PRO A 324 -11.37 11.51 -13.71
CA PRO A 324 -10.88 12.37 -14.79
C PRO A 324 -9.55 11.91 -15.39
N GLY A 325 -8.90 10.89 -14.80
CA GLY A 325 -7.65 10.34 -15.28
C GLY A 325 -7.79 9.77 -16.69
N GLU A 326 -6.66 9.65 -17.40
CA GLU A 326 -6.67 9.15 -18.77
C GLU A 326 -6.96 7.64 -18.84
N TYR A 327 -6.52 6.87 -17.84
CA TYR A 327 -6.62 5.41 -17.83
C TYR A 327 -7.82 4.90 -17.05
N ILE A 328 -8.44 3.82 -17.55
CA ILE A 328 -9.39 2.98 -16.83
C ILE A 328 -8.89 1.54 -16.92
N HIS A 329 -8.73 0.90 -15.77
CA HIS A 329 -8.31 -0.49 -15.68
C HIS A 329 -9.53 -1.41 -15.81
N PHE A 330 -9.43 -2.43 -16.66
CA PHE A 330 -10.52 -3.41 -16.87
C PHE A 330 -10.17 -4.81 -16.35
N GLY A 331 -9.01 -4.97 -15.73
CA GLY A 331 -8.54 -6.24 -15.20
C GLY A 331 -8.07 -7.16 -16.32
N GLY A 332 -8.77 -8.28 -16.46
CA GLY A 332 -8.59 -9.24 -17.55
C GLY A 332 -7.65 -10.40 -17.22
N ASP A 333 -7.32 -10.58 -15.94
CA ASP A 333 -6.49 -11.66 -15.39
C ASP A 333 -7.33 -12.88 -14.98
N GLU A 334 -6.63 -13.99 -14.75
CA GLU A 334 -7.11 -15.23 -14.09
C GLU A 334 -8.44 -15.82 -14.59
N VAL A 335 -8.79 -15.56 -15.85
CA VAL A 335 -10.04 -16.02 -16.43
C VAL A 335 -10.09 -17.56 -16.50
N ARG A 336 -11.09 -18.15 -15.87
CA ARG A 336 -11.30 -19.61 -15.81
C ARG A 336 -11.85 -20.17 -17.13
N HIS A 337 -10.98 -20.33 -18.14
CA HIS A 337 -11.35 -20.82 -19.47
C HIS A 337 -12.10 -22.16 -19.48
N VAL A 338 -11.86 -23.04 -18.51
CA VAL A 338 -12.58 -24.32 -18.36
C VAL A 338 -14.10 -24.15 -18.24
N LEU A 339 -14.57 -22.99 -17.77
CA LEU A 339 -16.00 -22.67 -17.76
C LEU A 339 -16.52 -22.52 -19.19
N TRP A 340 -15.79 -21.80 -20.04
CA TRP A 340 -16.17 -21.54 -21.43
C TRP A 340 -16.06 -22.78 -22.31
N GLU A 341 -15.07 -23.63 -22.06
CA GLU A 341 -14.88 -24.91 -22.75
C GLU A 341 -16.08 -25.87 -22.58
N LYS A 342 -16.76 -25.78 -21.42
CA LYS A 342 -17.85 -26.69 -21.05
C LYS A 342 -19.23 -26.22 -21.49
N GLU A 343 -19.40 -24.95 -21.85
CA GLU A 343 -20.70 -24.36 -22.14
C GLU A 343 -21.05 -24.45 -23.64
N PRO A 344 -22.14 -25.16 -24.03
CA PRO A 344 -22.46 -25.40 -25.45
C PRO A 344 -22.70 -24.15 -26.29
N HIS A 345 -23.34 -23.11 -25.72
CA HIS A 345 -23.59 -21.88 -26.47
C HIS A 345 -22.31 -21.08 -26.73
N ILE A 346 -21.31 -21.18 -25.85
CA ILE A 346 -19.98 -20.60 -26.07
C ILE A 346 -19.26 -21.33 -27.21
N GLN A 347 -19.29 -22.66 -27.21
CA GLN A 347 -18.68 -23.44 -28.29
C GLN A 347 -19.33 -23.15 -29.65
N GLU A 348 -20.66 -23.00 -29.69
CA GLU A 348 -21.36 -22.61 -30.91
C GLU A 348 -21.03 -21.18 -31.35
N PHE A 349 -20.98 -20.22 -30.41
CA PHE A 349 -20.57 -18.85 -30.71
C PHE A 349 -19.15 -18.82 -31.30
N MET A 350 -18.19 -19.52 -30.70
CA MET A 350 -16.83 -19.61 -31.20
C MET A 350 -16.79 -20.19 -32.62
N LYS A 351 -17.59 -21.23 -32.91
CA LYS A 351 -17.68 -21.82 -34.25
C LYS A 351 -18.24 -20.85 -35.28
N VAL A 352 -19.35 -20.16 -34.98
CA VAL A 352 -19.99 -19.18 -35.86
C VAL A 352 -19.04 -18.00 -36.15
N HIS A 353 -18.30 -17.55 -35.14
CA HIS A 353 -17.39 -16.41 -35.22
C HIS A 353 -15.95 -16.79 -35.60
N GLN A 354 -15.68 -18.06 -35.91
CA GLN A 354 -14.36 -18.58 -36.32
C GLN A 354 -13.26 -18.31 -35.28
N ILE A 355 -13.62 -18.36 -34.00
CA ILE A 355 -12.70 -18.22 -32.86
C ILE A 355 -12.14 -19.60 -32.53
N GLY A 356 -10.83 -19.79 -32.69
CA GLY A 356 -10.20 -21.12 -32.66
C GLY A 356 -10.03 -21.71 -31.26
N ASN A 357 -9.94 -20.88 -30.22
CA ASN A 357 -9.82 -21.33 -28.83
C ASN A 357 -10.28 -20.26 -27.82
N VAL A 358 -10.41 -20.67 -26.56
CA VAL A 358 -10.86 -19.82 -25.45
C VAL A 358 -9.94 -18.65 -25.12
N LYS A 359 -8.64 -18.72 -25.42
CA LYS A 359 -7.73 -17.55 -25.29
C LYS A 359 -8.06 -16.48 -26.34
N GLN A 360 -8.37 -16.90 -27.57
CA GLN A 360 -8.85 -15.99 -28.61
C GLN A 360 -10.24 -15.42 -28.27
N LEU A 361 -11.08 -16.18 -27.57
CA LEU A 361 -12.36 -15.67 -27.05
C LEU A 361 -12.18 -14.60 -25.97
N GLN A 362 -11.21 -14.79 -25.06
CA GLN A 362 -10.83 -13.74 -24.11
C GLN A 362 -10.33 -12.50 -24.86
N SER A 363 -9.52 -12.68 -25.90
CA SER A 363 -8.98 -11.58 -26.69
C SER A 363 -10.08 -10.81 -27.44
N TYR A 364 -11.09 -11.52 -27.96
CA TYR A 364 -12.32 -10.93 -28.48
C TYR A 364 -13.03 -10.07 -27.40
N PHE A 365 -13.21 -10.59 -26.19
CA PHE A 365 -13.82 -9.84 -25.09
C PHE A 365 -12.99 -8.58 -24.72
N VAL A 366 -11.68 -8.74 -24.56
CA VAL A 366 -10.73 -7.68 -24.24
C VAL A 366 -10.76 -6.58 -25.30
N GLN A 367 -10.81 -6.93 -26.59
CA GLN A 367 -10.93 -5.97 -27.68
C GLN A 367 -12.23 -5.15 -27.56
N ARG A 368 -13.35 -5.82 -27.28
CA ARG A 368 -14.67 -5.18 -27.14
C ARG A 368 -14.70 -4.20 -25.97
N VAL A 369 -14.19 -4.59 -24.79
CA VAL A 369 -14.15 -3.71 -23.60
C VAL A 369 -13.15 -2.57 -23.76
N SER A 370 -11.98 -2.82 -24.33
CA SER A 370 -11.00 -1.78 -24.64
C SER A 370 -11.57 -0.76 -25.63
N GLY A 371 -12.34 -1.22 -26.61
CA GLY A 371 -13.06 -0.35 -27.55
C GLY A 371 -14.14 0.50 -26.89
N ILE A 372 -14.84 -0.03 -25.87
CA ILE A 372 -15.79 0.74 -25.05
C ILE A 372 -15.08 1.89 -24.33
N ILE A 373 -13.99 1.58 -23.61
CA ILE A 373 -13.20 2.56 -22.85
C ILE A 373 -12.65 3.64 -23.78
N LYS A 374 -12.12 3.23 -24.95
CA LYS A 374 -11.63 4.16 -25.97
C LYS A 374 -12.70 5.13 -26.47
N ARG A 375 -13.91 4.65 -26.77
CA ARG A 375 -15.02 5.52 -27.24
C ARG A 375 -15.46 6.55 -26.19
N LEU A 376 -15.18 6.29 -24.92
CA LEU A 376 -15.40 7.24 -23.82
C LEU A 376 -14.27 8.27 -23.67
N GLY A 377 -13.28 8.28 -24.57
CA GLY A 377 -12.14 9.21 -24.51
C GLY A 377 -11.12 8.85 -23.43
N ARG A 378 -11.04 7.57 -23.07
CA ARG A 378 -10.11 7.03 -22.06
C ARG A 378 -9.20 5.98 -22.69
N LYS A 379 -8.04 5.76 -22.08
CA LYS A 379 -7.07 4.75 -22.46
C LYS A 379 -7.32 3.49 -21.63
N PRO A 380 -7.53 2.33 -22.26
CA PRO A 380 -7.64 1.07 -21.51
C PRO A 380 -6.29 0.67 -20.91
N ILE A 381 -6.33 0.02 -19.75
CA ILE A 381 -5.18 -0.64 -19.13
C ILE A 381 -5.65 -1.98 -18.55
N GLY A 382 -4.83 -3.03 -18.67
CA GLY A 382 -5.17 -4.38 -18.19
C GLY A 382 -3.93 -5.16 -17.76
N TRP A 383 -4.13 -6.26 -17.03
CA TRP A 383 -3.06 -7.16 -16.61
C TRP A 383 -2.45 -7.91 -17.80
N ASN A 384 -1.21 -8.40 -17.65
CA ASN A 384 -0.45 -9.09 -18.70
C ASN A 384 -1.22 -10.13 -19.52
N ASP A 385 -2.16 -10.84 -18.90
CA ASP A 385 -3.00 -11.87 -19.50
C ASP A 385 -3.71 -11.39 -20.79
N VAL A 386 -3.96 -10.09 -20.89
CA VAL A 386 -4.57 -9.46 -22.06
C VAL A 386 -3.65 -9.39 -23.29
N LEU A 387 -2.33 -9.58 -23.13
CA LEU A 387 -1.36 -9.61 -24.24
C LEU A 387 -1.33 -10.95 -25.00
N ALA A 388 -1.98 -12.01 -24.49
CA ALA A 388 -1.89 -13.35 -25.06
C ALA A 388 -2.32 -13.43 -26.55
N ASP A 389 -3.18 -12.52 -27.03
CA ASP A 389 -3.39 -12.22 -28.45
C ASP A 389 -3.70 -10.72 -28.58
N ASP A 390 -2.72 -9.94 -29.06
CA ASP A 390 -2.80 -8.48 -29.12
C ASP A 390 -3.56 -7.95 -30.36
N LYS A 391 -4.02 -8.85 -31.24
CA LYS A 391 -4.71 -8.50 -32.47
C LYS A 391 -5.97 -7.69 -32.17
N GLY A 392 -5.97 -6.44 -32.62
CA GLY A 392 -7.13 -5.55 -32.49
C GLY A 392 -7.21 -4.78 -31.17
N LEU A 393 -6.24 -4.95 -30.26
CA LEU A 393 -6.10 -4.07 -29.09
C LEU A 393 -5.78 -2.62 -29.53
N PRO A 394 -6.43 -1.60 -28.97
CA PRO A 394 -6.06 -0.21 -29.21
C PRO A 394 -4.59 0.04 -28.89
N LYS A 395 -3.82 0.68 -29.78
CA LYS A 395 -2.38 0.96 -29.55
C LYS A 395 -2.09 1.89 -28.36
N GLU A 396 -3.10 2.56 -27.82
CA GLU A 396 -2.99 3.36 -26.59
C GLU A 396 -3.28 2.57 -25.31
N THR A 397 -3.56 1.26 -25.42
CA THR A 397 -3.63 0.36 -24.28
C THR A 397 -2.29 0.32 -23.54
N ALA A 398 -2.34 0.36 -22.21
CA ALA A 398 -1.18 0.07 -21.38
C ALA A 398 -1.32 -1.31 -20.71
N ILE A 399 -0.19 -1.92 -20.36
CA ILE A 399 -0.13 -3.25 -19.77
C ILE A 399 0.43 -3.18 -18.35
N MET A 400 -0.23 -3.84 -17.40
CA MET A 400 0.25 -4.00 -16.03
C MET A 400 1.07 -5.29 -15.91
N SER A 401 2.39 -5.12 -15.93
CA SER A 401 3.35 -6.22 -15.98
C SER A 401 3.68 -6.85 -14.64
N TRP A 402 2.87 -7.84 -14.27
CA TRP A 402 3.01 -8.60 -13.02
C TRP A 402 3.90 -9.84 -13.12
N LEU A 403 4.27 -10.28 -14.33
CA LEU A 403 5.13 -11.46 -14.55
C LEU A 403 6.64 -11.17 -14.58
N GLY A 404 7.08 -9.90 -14.58
CA GLY A 404 8.52 -9.55 -14.58
C GLY A 404 9.01 -8.81 -15.82
N GLU A 405 10.34 -8.77 -15.98
CA GLU A 405 11.06 -8.04 -17.03
C GLU A 405 10.68 -8.53 -18.44
N GLU A 406 10.50 -9.84 -18.62
CA GLU A 406 10.13 -10.43 -19.92
C GLU A 406 8.81 -9.86 -20.45
N ALA A 407 7.84 -9.63 -19.58
CA ALA A 407 6.54 -9.10 -19.99
C ALA A 407 6.58 -7.60 -20.37
N ILE A 408 7.47 -6.82 -19.75
CA ILE A 408 7.69 -5.42 -20.16
C ILE A 408 8.30 -5.38 -21.56
N LYS A 409 9.28 -6.26 -21.81
CA LYS A 409 9.91 -6.39 -23.11
C LYS A 409 8.92 -6.85 -24.18
N GLU A 410 8.06 -7.82 -23.85
CA GLU A 410 6.98 -8.30 -24.73
C GLU A 410 6.03 -7.15 -25.09
N ALA A 411 5.50 -6.43 -24.09
CA ALA A 411 4.64 -5.27 -24.31
C ALA A 411 5.30 -4.21 -25.21
N ALA A 412 6.56 -3.87 -24.93
CA ALA A 412 7.33 -2.89 -25.72
C ALA A 412 7.53 -3.36 -27.18
N SER A 413 7.79 -4.65 -27.40
CA SER A 413 7.95 -5.23 -28.73
C SER A 413 6.68 -5.16 -29.59
N HIS A 414 5.51 -5.13 -28.94
CA HIS A 414 4.21 -4.96 -29.59
C HIS A 414 3.77 -3.49 -29.68
N GLY A 415 4.59 -2.56 -29.16
CA GLY A 415 4.36 -1.12 -29.18
C GLY A 415 3.40 -0.62 -28.09
N PHE A 416 3.16 -1.41 -27.04
CA PHE A 416 2.35 -1.00 -25.90
C PHE A 416 3.21 -0.44 -24.78
N LYS A 417 2.65 0.54 -24.05
CA LYS A 417 3.27 1.02 -22.82
C LYS A 417 3.05 0.02 -21.69
N ALA A 418 3.99 -0.07 -20.75
CA ALA A 418 3.91 -0.99 -19.63
C ALA A 418 4.21 -0.32 -18.30
N VAL A 419 3.52 -0.75 -17.25
CA VAL A 419 3.84 -0.42 -15.85
C VAL A 419 4.41 -1.67 -15.20
N ALA A 420 5.61 -1.56 -14.62
CA ALA A 420 6.26 -2.64 -13.91
C ALA A 420 5.60 -2.88 -12.55
N THR A 421 5.04 -4.07 -12.36
CA THR A 421 4.37 -4.47 -11.12
C THR A 421 4.60 -5.96 -10.76
N PRO A 422 5.81 -6.52 -10.92
CA PRO A 422 6.01 -7.95 -10.78
C PRO A 422 5.70 -8.49 -9.39
N TYR A 423 4.94 -9.59 -9.30
CA TYR A 423 4.61 -10.23 -8.02
C TYR A 423 5.88 -10.65 -7.25
N SER A 424 6.92 -11.02 -7.98
CA SER A 424 8.21 -11.46 -7.44
C SER A 424 9.02 -10.36 -6.75
N HIS A 425 8.58 -9.10 -6.82
CA HIS A 425 9.26 -7.97 -6.17
C HIS A 425 8.28 -7.05 -5.45
N VAL A 426 7.24 -6.55 -6.12
CA VAL A 426 6.44 -5.40 -5.66
C VAL A 426 5.00 -5.73 -5.27
N TYR A 427 4.68 -7.00 -5.07
CA TYR A 427 3.48 -7.38 -4.31
C TYR A 427 3.80 -7.29 -2.82
N LEU A 428 3.09 -6.38 -2.15
CA LEU A 428 3.28 -6.00 -0.76
C LEU A 428 2.49 -6.91 0.19
N ASP A 429 1.55 -7.71 -0.28
CA ASP A 429 0.88 -8.75 0.51
C ASP A 429 1.77 -10.00 0.72
N ILE A 430 2.80 -10.19 -0.12
CA ILE A 430 3.82 -11.22 0.07
C ILE A 430 4.74 -10.86 1.26
N THR A 431 5.13 -11.88 2.02
CA THR A 431 5.98 -11.76 3.22
C THR A 431 7.26 -10.94 2.96
N GLN A 432 7.66 -10.20 4.00
CA GLN A 432 8.80 -9.26 3.96
C GLN A 432 10.12 -9.86 4.40
N ALA A 433 10.04 -10.86 5.27
CA ALA A 433 11.18 -11.40 5.97
C ALA A 433 10.91 -12.89 6.27
N ASP A 434 10.99 -13.27 7.55
CA ASP A 434 10.80 -14.65 7.98
C ASP A 434 9.30 -15.00 8.01
N ARG A 435 8.90 -16.09 7.35
CA ARG A 435 7.52 -16.62 7.41
C ARG A 435 7.09 -17.05 8.81
N ASN A 436 8.02 -17.16 9.75
CA ASN A 436 7.79 -17.48 11.16
C ASN A 436 7.64 -16.25 12.06
N ASP A 437 7.68 -15.03 11.49
CA ASP A 437 7.63 -13.78 12.26
C ASP A 437 6.23 -13.38 12.72
N GLY A 438 5.20 -14.13 12.33
CA GLY A 438 3.83 -13.88 12.73
C GLY A 438 3.07 -12.87 11.88
N THR A 439 3.70 -12.25 10.88
CA THR A 439 3.01 -11.34 9.97
C THR A 439 2.00 -12.09 9.08
N PRO A 440 0.70 -11.69 9.06
CA PRO A 440 -0.30 -12.32 8.21
C PRO A 440 0.01 -12.15 6.73
N SER A 441 0.56 -13.18 6.10
CA SER A 441 1.03 -13.13 4.71
C SER A 441 0.57 -14.35 3.93
N ASP A 442 0.44 -14.19 2.61
CA ASP A 442 0.03 -15.31 1.76
C ASP A 442 1.19 -16.27 1.58
N LEU A 443 1.03 -17.46 2.16
CA LEU A 443 2.03 -18.53 2.13
C LEU A 443 2.00 -19.34 0.83
N ALA A 444 1.03 -19.08 -0.07
CA ALA A 444 1.00 -19.67 -1.41
C ALA A 444 2.19 -19.22 -2.27
N TYR A 445 2.67 -17.99 -2.08
CA TYR A 445 3.89 -17.51 -2.69
C TYR A 445 5.10 -18.11 -1.97
N SER A 446 6.13 -18.53 -2.71
CA SER A 446 7.38 -19.07 -2.16
C SER A 446 8.49 -18.01 -1.98
N ASN A 447 8.35 -16.85 -2.60
CA ASN A 447 9.29 -15.74 -2.49
C ASN A 447 9.11 -14.93 -1.19
N ILE A 448 10.15 -14.15 -0.88
CA ILE A 448 10.15 -13.10 0.14
C ILE A 448 10.40 -11.78 -0.60
N ASN A 449 9.49 -10.83 -0.46
CA ASN A 449 9.61 -9.50 -1.04
C ASN A 449 10.17 -8.53 0.00
N SER A 450 11.44 -8.73 0.34
CA SER A 450 12.16 -7.90 1.31
C SER A 450 12.44 -6.50 0.74
N ILE A 451 12.72 -5.55 1.64
CA ILE A 451 13.00 -4.16 1.24
C ILE A 451 14.24 -4.04 0.36
N ASP A 452 15.29 -4.83 0.60
CA ASP A 452 16.51 -4.88 -0.21
C ASP A 452 16.23 -5.43 -1.61
N ARG A 453 15.38 -6.46 -1.72
CA ARG A 453 14.96 -7.02 -3.00
C ARG A 453 14.17 -6.01 -3.84
N ILE A 454 13.21 -5.31 -3.21
CA ILE A 454 12.46 -4.23 -3.87
C ILE A 454 13.37 -3.08 -4.27
N TYR A 455 14.30 -2.70 -3.40
CA TYR A 455 15.25 -1.64 -3.69
C TYR A 455 16.18 -2.01 -4.85
N ALA A 456 16.60 -3.26 -4.97
CA ALA A 456 17.49 -3.71 -6.04
C ALA A 456 16.79 -3.76 -7.41
N TYR A 457 15.46 -3.89 -7.45
CA TYR A 457 14.71 -3.99 -8.69
C TYR A 457 14.84 -2.73 -9.57
N ASP A 458 15.05 -2.95 -10.87
CA ASP A 458 15.04 -1.91 -11.89
C ASP A 458 14.09 -2.30 -13.04
N PRO A 459 12.97 -1.59 -13.23
CA PRO A 459 12.03 -1.84 -14.33
C PRO A 459 12.63 -1.82 -15.75
N SER A 460 13.79 -1.18 -15.92
CA SER A 460 14.46 -1.06 -17.23
C SER A 460 15.66 -2.00 -17.40
N ALA A 461 15.91 -2.89 -16.42
CA ALA A 461 16.97 -3.88 -16.54
C ALA A 461 16.75 -4.75 -17.80
N GLY A 462 17.82 -4.93 -18.59
CA GLY A 462 17.77 -5.75 -19.80
C GLY A 462 17.08 -5.12 -21.02
N LEU A 463 16.53 -3.90 -20.89
CA LEU A 463 15.91 -3.17 -22.01
C LEU A 463 16.93 -2.32 -22.79
N THR A 464 16.69 -2.16 -24.09
CA THR A 464 17.35 -1.16 -24.92
C THR A 464 16.79 0.25 -24.63
N LYS A 465 17.51 1.30 -25.04
CA LYS A 465 17.05 2.70 -24.90
C LYS A 465 15.74 3.00 -25.62
N GLU A 466 15.40 2.24 -26.67
CA GLU A 466 14.14 2.39 -27.39
C GLU A 466 12.99 1.68 -26.66
N GLU A 467 13.24 0.47 -26.13
CA GLU A 467 12.27 -0.27 -25.32
C GLU A 467 11.96 0.48 -24.00
N GLU A 468 12.95 1.13 -23.37
CA GLU A 468 12.77 1.92 -22.14
C GLU A 468 11.71 3.02 -22.29
N LYS A 469 11.49 3.56 -23.51
CA LYS A 469 10.46 4.57 -23.77
C LYS A 469 9.03 4.05 -23.59
N PHE A 470 8.83 2.74 -23.59
CA PHE A 470 7.54 2.11 -23.33
C PHE A 470 7.29 1.88 -21.84
N VAL A 471 8.29 2.03 -20.98
CA VAL A 471 8.14 1.89 -19.52
C VAL A 471 7.52 3.16 -18.95
N LEU A 472 6.25 3.09 -18.53
CA LEU A 472 5.57 4.17 -17.83
C LEU A 472 6.14 4.39 -16.44
N GLY A 473 6.51 3.30 -15.75
CA GLY A 473 7.13 3.33 -14.44
C GLY A 473 6.86 2.09 -13.61
N ILE A 474 6.75 2.26 -12.30
CA ILE A 474 6.67 1.17 -11.31
C ILE A 474 5.45 1.32 -10.41
N GLN A 475 4.87 0.21 -9.98
CA GLN A 475 3.78 0.16 -9.04
C GLN A 475 3.94 -0.96 -8.01
N GLY A 476 3.66 -0.65 -6.74
CA GLY A 476 3.46 -1.66 -5.71
C GLY A 476 1.99 -2.02 -5.56
N ASN A 477 1.67 -3.31 -5.45
CA ASN A 477 0.29 -3.77 -5.24
C ASN A 477 0.12 -4.36 -3.85
N LEU A 478 -1.01 -4.06 -3.21
CA LEU A 478 -1.42 -4.72 -1.97
C LEU A 478 -2.80 -5.37 -2.19
N TRP A 479 -2.81 -6.70 -2.27
CA TRP A 479 -4.03 -7.51 -2.25
C TRP A 479 -4.47 -7.77 -0.80
N SER A 480 -5.71 -7.44 -0.45
CA SER A 480 -6.22 -7.46 0.93
C SER A 480 -6.85 -8.80 1.34
N ALA A 481 -6.34 -9.89 0.76
CA ALA A 481 -6.83 -11.25 0.96
C ALA A 481 -6.73 -11.72 2.42
N LEU A 482 -5.56 -11.51 3.05
CA LEU A 482 -5.28 -11.91 4.43
C LEU A 482 -5.13 -10.73 5.39
N THR A 483 -4.55 -9.63 4.92
CA THR A 483 -4.33 -8.42 5.73
C THR A 483 -5.58 -7.55 5.74
N GLN A 484 -6.56 -7.94 6.57
CA GLN A 484 -7.87 -7.30 6.59
C GLN A 484 -7.90 -6.05 7.50
N GLU A 485 -7.04 -5.96 8.51
CA GLU A 485 -6.94 -4.78 9.38
C GLU A 485 -5.96 -3.73 8.82
N THR A 486 -6.25 -2.44 9.04
CA THR A 486 -5.41 -1.36 8.50
C THR A 486 -3.97 -1.42 9.02
N LYS A 487 -3.77 -1.84 10.28
CA LYS A 487 -2.43 -2.04 10.85
C LYS A 487 -1.64 -3.09 10.06
N ASP A 488 -2.23 -4.24 9.80
CA ASP A 488 -1.57 -5.35 9.09
C ASP A 488 -1.19 -4.95 7.67
N MET A 489 -2.08 -4.23 7.00
CA MET A 489 -1.78 -3.64 5.71
C MET A 489 -0.61 -2.66 5.78
N ASN A 490 -0.59 -1.78 6.78
CA ASN A 490 0.47 -0.80 6.91
C ASN A 490 1.81 -1.49 7.17
N VAL A 491 1.84 -2.52 8.02
CA VAL A 491 3.02 -3.36 8.26
C VAL A 491 3.50 -3.97 6.95
N HIS A 492 2.61 -4.46 6.09
CA HIS A 492 2.96 -4.96 4.77
C HIS A 492 3.49 -3.88 3.82
N VAL A 493 2.85 -2.71 3.78
CA VAL A 493 3.20 -1.65 2.83
C VAL A 493 4.49 -0.94 3.22
N PHE A 494 4.68 -0.67 4.51
CA PHE A 494 5.77 0.13 5.03
C PHE A 494 6.77 -0.75 5.79
N PRO A 495 8.08 -0.56 5.57
CA PRO A 495 8.71 0.53 4.80
C PRO A 495 8.86 0.31 3.29
N ARG A 496 8.43 -0.84 2.74
CA ARG A 496 8.71 -1.20 1.33
C ARG A 496 8.24 -0.20 0.28
N LEU A 497 7.12 0.49 0.51
CA LEU A 497 6.61 1.53 -0.39
C LEU A 497 7.62 2.68 -0.59
N LEU A 498 8.45 2.97 0.42
CA LEU A 498 9.52 3.99 0.32
C LEU A 498 10.62 3.56 -0.67
N ALA A 499 10.92 2.26 -0.75
CA ALA A 499 11.86 1.72 -1.73
C ALA A 499 11.27 1.77 -3.15
N ILE A 500 9.96 1.49 -3.30
CA ILE A 500 9.24 1.65 -4.59
C ILE A 500 9.24 3.11 -5.02
N ALA A 501 8.96 4.04 -4.10
CA ALA A 501 9.02 5.47 -4.37
C ALA A 501 10.42 5.90 -4.85
N GLU A 502 11.49 5.39 -4.21
CA GLU A 502 12.86 5.65 -4.64
C GLU A 502 13.17 5.10 -6.04
N THR A 503 12.75 3.87 -6.34
CA THR A 503 12.89 3.29 -7.69
C THR A 503 12.11 4.07 -8.76
N GLY A 504 10.94 4.60 -8.41
CA GLY A 504 10.11 5.43 -9.28
C GLY A 504 10.68 6.82 -9.58
N TRP A 505 11.55 7.32 -8.71
CA TRP A 505 12.01 8.71 -8.71
C TRP A 505 13.51 8.86 -9.00
N THR A 506 14.36 8.17 -8.25
CA THR A 506 15.82 8.32 -8.29
C THR A 506 16.41 7.54 -9.48
N LEU A 507 17.32 8.17 -10.23
CA LEU A 507 18.00 7.48 -11.34
C LEU A 507 18.89 6.34 -10.82
N PRO A 508 19.05 5.22 -11.57
CA PRO A 508 19.84 4.07 -11.13
C PRO A 508 21.26 4.43 -10.65
N ALA A 509 21.93 5.35 -11.36
CA ALA A 509 23.28 5.82 -11.01
C ALA A 509 23.39 6.48 -9.62
N ASN A 510 22.26 6.95 -9.06
CA ASN A 510 22.21 7.61 -7.76
C ASN A 510 21.72 6.69 -6.63
N LYS A 511 21.29 5.45 -6.95
CA LYS A 511 20.80 4.48 -5.96
C LYS A 511 21.97 3.86 -5.20
N ASN A 512 21.82 3.77 -3.89
CA ASN A 512 22.75 3.10 -2.98
C ASN A 512 21.96 2.60 -1.76
N PHE A 513 21.96 1.28 -1.55
CA PHE A 513 21.12 0.68 -0.51
C PHE A 513 21.57 1.02 0.91
N GLU A 514 22.88 1.14 1.16
CA GLU A 514 23.39 1.52 2.48
C GLU A 514 23.02 2.96 2.84
N ASP A 515 23.09 3.87 1.87
CA ASP A 515 22.59 5.25 2.00
C ASP A 515 21.07 5.26 2.23
N PHE A 516 20.31 4.46 1.48
CA PHE A 516 18.87 4.33 1.67
C PHE A 516 18.49 3.86 3.07
N LYS A 517 19.16 2.84 3.62
CA LYS A 517 18.91 2.37 4.99
C LYS A 517 19.12 3.47 6.05
N LYS A 518 20.14 4.31 5.90
CA LYS A 518 20.37 5.44 6.81
C LYS A 518 19.23 6.45 6.76
N ARG A 519 18.81 6.82 5.55
CA ARG A 519 17.67 7.73 5.35
C ARG A 519 16.36 7.13 5.85
N LEU A 520 16.22 5.80 5.73
CA LEU A 520 15.04 5.06 6.17
C LEU A 520 14.81 5.18 7.68
N LEU A 521 15.86 5.23 8.50
CA LEU A 521 15.72 5.44 9.96
C LEU A 521 14.98 6.76 10.30
N ALA A 522 15.17 7.81 9.49
CA ALA A 522 14.40 9.05 9.63
C ALA A 522 12.99 8.92 9.03
N GLY A 523 12.84 8.11 7.98
CA GLY A 523 11.55 7.73 7.40
C GLY A 523 10.66 7.00 8.42
N GLU A 524 11.19 6.03 9.15
CA GLU A 524 10.50 5.27 10.20
C GLU A 524 10.02 6.18 11.34
N LYS A 525 10.90 7.07 11.85
CA LYS A 525 10.50 8.10 12.84
C LYS A 525 9.40 9.02 12.32
N ARG A 526 9.35 9.24 11.01
CA ARG A 526 8.29 10.03 10.37
C ARG A 526 6.98 9.25 10.28
N LEU A 527 7.05 7.95 9.99
CA LEU A 527 5.89 7.05 10.06
C LEU A 527 5.31 6.99 11.48
N ASP A 528 6.15 6.99 12.52
CA ASP A 528 5.73 7.07 13.93
C ASP A 528 4.94 8.36 14.24
N GLU A 529 5.42 9.53 13.79
CA GLU A 529 4.71 10.81 13.98
C GLU A 529 3.39 10.82 13.18
N LEU A 530 3.39 10.21 11.98
CA LEU A 530 2.21 10.06 11.13
C LEU A 530 1.22 8.98 11.60
N LYS A 531 1.56 8.23 12.66
CA LYS A 531 0.79 7.11 13.21
C LYS A 531 0.55 6.00 12.19
N VAL A 532 1.60 5.61 11.48
CA VAL A 532 1.58 4.51 10.51
C VAL A 532 2.41 3.37 11.07
N ASP A 533 1.77 2.26 11.40
CA ASP A 533 2.48 1.02 11.73
C ASP A 533 3.32 0.57 10.53
N TYR A 534 4.49 0.01 10.77
CA TYR A 534 5.38 -0.49 9.73
C TYR A 534 6.07 -1.75 10.22
N TYR A 535 6.58 -2.55 9.29
CA TYR A 535 7.28 -3.78 9.63
C TYR A 535 8.54 -3.50 10.45
N LYS A 536 8.65 -4.17 11.59
CA LYS A 536 9.82 -4.19 12.45
C LYS A 536 10.45 -5.57 12.40
N THR A 537 11.77 -5.65 12.55
CA THR A 537 12.51 -6.92 12.56
C THR A 537 11.92 -7.88 13.60
N GLY A 538 11.57 -9.10 13.16
CA GLY A 538 10.93 -10.10 14.02
C GLY A 538 9.39 -10.06 13.98
N GLY A 539 8.80 -9.17 13.17
CA GLY A 539 7.36 -9.13 12.91
C GLY A 539 6.55 -8.95 14.19
N TYR A 540 5.64 -9.87 14.44
CA TYR A 540 4.74 -9.90 15.60
C TYR A 540 5.20 -10.88 16.70
N ILE A 541 6.42 -11.43 16.63
CA ILE A 541 6.95 -12.29 17.69
C ILE A 541 6.98 -11.51 19.02
N SER A 542 6.28 -12.05 20.01
CA SER A 542 6.16 -11.48 21.36
C SER A 542 6.60 -12.44 22.46
N GLY A 543 6.88 -13.70 22.12
CA GLY A 543 7.42 -14.69 23.03
C GLY A 543 7.90 -15.94 22.29
N LYS A 544 8.51 -16.87 23.03
CA LYS A 544 8.91 -18.18 22.52
C LYS A 544 8.60 -19.25 23.56
N TRP A 545 8.31 -20.47 23.11
CA TRP A 545 8.29 -21.63 23.97
C TRP A 545 9.39 -22.61 23.55
N THR A 546 9.79 -23.42 24.50
CA THR A 546 10.79 -24.48 24.36
C THR A 546 10.24 -25.78 24.95
N GLN A 547 10.98 -26.87 24.76
CA GLN A 547 10.60 -28.17 25.34
C GLN A 547 10.42 -28.15 26.87
N ASN A 548 11.03 -27.19 27.58
CA ASN A 548 10.93 -27.06 29.03
C ASN A 548 9.59 -26.46 29.47
N ASP A 549 8.90 -25.77 28.56
CA ASP A 549 7.62 -25.12 28.81
C ASP A 549 6.44 -26.08 28.55
N ILE A 550 6.71 -27.24 27.94
CA ILE A 550 5.70 -28.17 27.42
C ILE A 550 5.65 -29.46 28.24
N LYS A 551 4.43 -29.97 28.46
CA LYS A 551 4.14 -31.22 29.16
C LYS A 551 3.35 -32.18 28.27
N GLU A 552 3.32 -33.46 28.64
CA GLU A 552 2.48 -34.47 27.97
C GLU A 552 0.99 -34.31 28.31
N GLU A 553 0.69 -33.79 29.49
CA GLU A 553 -0.66 -33.38 29.89
C GLU A 553 -0.90 -31.90 29.60
N PHE A 554 -2.16 -31.52 29.39
CA PHE A 554 -2.52 -30.12 29.20
C PHE A 554 -2.15 -29.27 30.41
N ALA A 555 -1.38 -28.21 30.17
CA ALA A 555 -0.96 -27.23 31.16
C ALA A 555 -1.04 -25.81 30.61
N ASP A 556 -1.01 -24.82 31.49
CA ASP A 556 -1.03 -23.42 31.10
C ASP A 556 0.34 -22.97 30.55
N LEU A 557 0.33 -22.38 29.36
CA LEU A 557 1.43 -21.62 28.77
C LEU A 557 1.01 -20.15 28.68
N SER A 558 1.81 -19.24 29.25
CA SER A 558 1.44 -17.84 29.41
C SER A 558 2.49 -16.87 28.86
N PHE A 559 2.03 -15.76 28.29
CA PHE A 559 2.87 -14.69 27.74
C PHE A 559 2.40 -13.32 28.26
N ASP A 560 3.35 -12.50 28.73
CA ASP A 560 3.08 -11.10 29.10
C ASP A 560 3.01 -10.25 27.84
N VAL A 561 1.86 -9.63 27.62
CA VAL A 561 1.56 -8.82 26.44
C VAL A 561 1.23 -7.38 26.83
N THR A 562 1.54 -6.98 28.07
CA THR A 562 1.21 -5.66 28.61
C THR A 562 1.75 -4.53 27.75
N SER A 563 3.00 -4.63 27.29
CA SER A 563 3.61 -3.62 26.42
C SER A 563 3.06 -3.60 24.99
N LYS A 564 2.32 -4.64 24.59
CA LYS A 564 1.77 -4.80 23.24
C LYS A 564 0.32 -4.30 23.12
N ILE A 565 -0.33 -3.99 24.24
CA ILE A 565 -1.68 -3.45 24.27
C ILE A 565 -1.63 -1.95 24.55
N TYR A 566 -2.03 -1.15 23.55
CA TYR A 566 -1.91 0.31 23.58
C TYR A 566 -3.21 1.04 23.18
N ALA A 567 -4.29 0.30 22.86
CA ALA A 567 -5.60 0.86 22.54
C ALA A 567 -6.70 -0.21 22.51
N ASN A 568 -7.94 0.26 22.41
CA ASN A 568 -9.08 -0.57 22.04
C ASN A 568 -8.90 -1.14 20.63
N GLY A 569 -9.19 -2.42 20.44
CA GLY A 569 -9.01 -3.05 19.14
C GLY A 569 -9.24 -4.55 19.12
N ARG A 570 -8.89 -5.14 17.97
CA ARG A 570 -8.91 -6.59 17.74
C ARG A 570 -7.51 -7.14 17.88
N ILE A 571 -7.39 -8.31 18.46
CA ILE A 571 -6.12 -8.97 18.68
C ILE A 571 -6.13 -10.29 17.91
N VAL A 572 -5.05 -10.55 17.20
CA VAL A 572 -4.72 -11.88 16.68
C VAL A 572 -3.45 -12.34 17.37
N THR A 573 -3.50 -13.52 17.98
CA THR A 573 -2.30 -14.18 18.51
C THR A 573 -2.11 -15.52 17.83
N GLY A 574 -0.86 -15.93 17.61
CA GLY A 574 -0.59 -17.21 16.97
C GLY A 574 0.52 -17.99 17.65
N PHE A 575 0.41 -19.31 17.60
CA PHE A 575 1.39 -20.27 18.09
C PHE A 575 2.09 -20.92 16.90
N PHE A 576 3.31 -20.48 16.61
CA PHE A 576 4.04 -20.91 15.42
C PHE A 576 5.11 -21.93 15.80
N TYR A 577 4.82 -23.21 15.57
CA TYR A 577 5.82 -24.26 15.75
C TYR A 577 7.01 -24.02 14.81
N THR A 578 8.23 -24.13 15.34
CA THR A 578 9.48 -23.94 14.59
C THR A 578 10.33 -25.19 14.51
N SER A 579 10.42 -25.98 15.59
CA SER A 579 11.32 -27.16 15.63
C SER A 579 11.01 -28.11 16.79
N GLY A 580 11.52 -29.34 16.71
CA GLY A 580 11.34 -30.41 17.70
C GLY A 580 10.73 -31.67 17.08
N LYS A 581 10.52 -32.72 17.85
CA LYS A 581 9.84 -33.94 17.36
C LYS A 581 8.32 -33.91 17.53
N ASN A 582 7.82 -33.04 18.40
CA ASN A 582 6.42 -32.99 18.81
C ASN A 582 5.80 -31.63 18.49
N PHE A 583 4.63 -31.65 17.84
CA PHE A 583 3.81 -30.46 17.61
C PHE A 583 3.14 -29.99 18.90
N LEU A 584 2.65 -28.75 18.89
CA LEU A 584 1.97 -28.17 20.06
C LEU A 584 0.45 -28.26 19.87
N GLU A 585 -0.21 -29.04 20.72
CA GLU A 585 -1.66 -29.14 20.78
C GLU A 585 -2.21 -28.07 21.73
N ILE A 586 -3.24 -27.35 21.32
CA ILE A 586 -3.77 -26.19 22.02
C ILE A 586 -5.28 -26.36 22.21
N ASP A 587 -5.73 -26.26 23.45
CA ASP A 587 -7.12 -26.39 23.88
C ASP A 587 -7.67 -25.03 24.35
N GLY A 588 -7.64 -24.06 23.44
CA GLY A 588 -8.09 -22.70 23.69
C GLY A 588 -7.05 -21.75 24.31
N ALA A 589 -7.35 -20.46 24.20
CA ALA A 589 -6.58 -19.38 24.76
C ALA A 589 -7.48 -18.26 25.33
N GLN A 590 -6.97 -17.56 26.33
CA GLN A 590 -7.67 -16.50 27.06
C GLN A 590 -6.78 -15.24 27.15
N LEU A 591 -7.40 -14.08 27.04
CA LEU A 591 -6.81 -12.77 27.38
C LEU A 591 -7.25 -12.36 28.78
N LEU A 592 -6.28 -12.07 29.64
CA LEU A 592 -6.50 -11.69 31.02
C LEU A 592 -6.08 -10.23 31.26
N GLU A 593 -6.88 -9.49 32.02
CA GLU A 593 -6.59 -8.17 32.59
C GLU A 593 -6.51 -8.30 34.12
N ASP A 594 -5.35 -8.00 34.71
CA ASP A 594 -5.11 -8.12 36.16
C ASP A 594 -5.54 -9.50 36.73
N GLY A 595 -5.31 -10.55 35.94
CA GLY A 595 -5.65 -11.94 36.29
C GLY A 595 -7.10 -12.36 36.03
N LYS A 596 -7.97 -11.46 35.56
CA LYS A 596 -9.36 -11.76 35.19
C LYS A 596 -9.49 -11.96 33.68
N VAL A 597 -10.19 -13.02 33.26
CA VAL A 597 -10.47 -13.25 31.83
C VAL A 597 -11.40 -12.16 31.30
N ILE A 598 -10.98 -11.48 30.23
CA ILE A 598 -11.77 -10.42 29.57
C ILE A 598 -12.19 -10.78 28.14
N SER A 599 -11.51 -11.75 27.51
CA SER A 599 -11.84 -12.30 26.19
C SER A 599 -11.27 -13.70 26.07
N GLU A 600 -11.93 -14.59 25.33
CA GLU A 600 -11.47 -15.96 25.12
C GLU A 600 -11.82 -16.49 23.73
N ASP A 601 -11.00 -17.41 23.25
CA ASP A 601 -11.22 -18.20 22.05
C ASP A 601 -10.83 -19.65 22.35
N LEU A 602 -11.84 -20.51 22.50
CA LEU A 602 -11.70 -21.86 23.06
C LEU A 602 -11.67 -22.96 22.00
N HIS A 603 -11.38 -22.62 20.74
CA HIS A 603 -11.24 -23.66 19.72
C HIS A 603 -9.96 -24.48 19.93
N HIS A 604 -10.05 -25.75 19.57
CA HIS A 604 -8.91 -26.65 19.56
C HIS A 604 -8.09 -26.49 18.28
N ALA A 605 -6.75 -26.47 18.39
CA ALA A 605 -5.84 -26.38 17.25
C ALA A 605 -4.54 -27.18 17.48
N LEU A 606 -3.85 -27.47 16.38
CA LEU A 606 -2.51 -28.05 16.37
C LEU A 606 -1.56 -27.07 15.67
N ALA A 607 -0.54 -26.59 16.38
CA ALA A 607 0.53 -25.82 15.80
C ALA A 607 1.61 -26.78 15.27
N ASP A 608 1.63 -26.93 13.95
CA ASP A 608 2.52 -27.83 13.21
C ASP A 608 3.29 -27.09 12.09
N THR A 609 3.90 -27.85 11.18
CA THR A 609 4.59 -27.31 10.01
C THR A 609 3.67 -27.02 8.82
N PHE A 610 2.41 -27.48 8.86
CA PHE A 610 1.41 -27.31 7.79
C PHE A 610 0.64 -26.01 7.99
N ARG A 611 1.32 -24.90 7.70
CA ARG A 611 0.73 -23.56 7.79
C ARG A 611 -0.14 -23.26 6.57
N GLY A 612 -1.42 -23.63 6.63
CA GLY A 612 -2.44 -23.14 5.71
C GLY A 612 -3.29 -24.18 4.97
N THR A 613 -4.49 -23.71 4.61
CA THR A 613 -5.54 -24.17 3.68
C THR A 613 -5.98 -25.63 3.61
N ASN A 614 -5.41 -26.56 4.38
CA ASN A 614 -5.94 -27.91 4.50
C ASN A 614 -6.62 -28.16 5.86
N LYS A 615 -7.95 -27.93 5.89
CA LYS A 615 -8.98 -28.47 6.82
C LYS A 615 -8.76 -28.48 8.35
N ILE A 616 -7.62 -28.06 8.88
CA ILE A 616 -7.33 -28.01 10.32
C ILE A 616 -7.46 -26.55 10.78
N LYS A 617 -8.17 -26.36 11.90
CA LYS A 617 -8.40 -25.03 12.49
C LYS A 617 -7.06 -24.32 12.72
N PRO A 618 -6.95 -23.02 12.37
CA PRO A 618 -5.70 -22.29 12.44
C PRO A 618 -5.18 -22.23 13.88
N PHE A 619 -3.86 -22.24 14.09
CA PHE A 619 -3.21 -21.94 15.36
C PHE A 619 -3.23 -20.43 15.71
N TYR A 620 -4.23 -19.70 15.20
CA TYR A 620 -4.47 -18.29 15.45
C TYR A 620 -5.73 -18.13 16.30
N TYR A 621 -5.64 -17.31 17.34
CA TYR A 621 -6.71 -17.02 18.29
C TYR A 621 -7.06 -15.53 18.24
N ASN A 622 -8.35 -15.24 18.28
CA ASN A 622 -8.87 -13.88 18.11
C ASN A 622 -9.45 -13.35 19.42
N PHE A 623 -9.05 -12.14 19.81
CA PHE A 623 -9.58 -11.46 21.00
C PHE A 623 -10.01 -10.04 20.67
N LYS A 624 -10.72 -9.42 21.61
CA LYS A 624 -11.11 -8.00 21.54
C LYS A 624 -10.79 -7.32 22.86
N ILE A 625 -10.45 -6.04 22.78
CA ILE A 625 -10.33 -5.15 23.93
C ILE A 625 -11.15 -3.89 23.67
N ASP A 626 -12.22 -3.73 24.44
CA ASP A 626 -13.18 -2.63 24.24
C ASP A 626 -12.97 -1.47 25.22
N GLN A 627 -12.27 -1.73 26.33
CA GLN A 627 -11.95 -0.74 27.37
C GLN A 627 -10.50 -0.91 27.84
N TYR A 628 -9.56 -0.35 27.08
CA TYR A 628 -8.15 -0.39 27.39
C TYR A 628 -7.82 0.37 28.68
N ASN A 629 -7.16 -0.30 29.62
CA ASN A 629 -6.64 0.26 30.85
C ASN A 629 -5.09 0.33 30.78
N PRO A 630 -4.49 1.53 30.62
CA PRO A 630 -3.04 1.67 30.49
C PRO A 630 -2.24 1.32 31.77
N LYS A 631 -2.91 1.04 32.89
CA LYS A 631 -2.27 0.65 34.16
C LYS A 631 -2.40 -0.84 34.47
N ALA A 632 -3.21 -1.58 33.70
CA ALA A 632 -3.43 -3.00 33.95
C ALA A 632 -2.28 -3.86 33.41
N LYS A 633 -2.11 -5.03 34.00
CA LYS A 633 -1.27 -6.10 33.45
C LYS A 633 -2.10 -6.98 32.53
N TYR A 634 -1.58 -7.22 31.32
CA TYR A 634 -2.24 -8.07 30.33
C TYR A 634 -1.44 -9.34 30.05
N MET A 635 -2.13 -10.49 30.08
CA MET A 635 -1.53 -11.80 29.83
C MET A 635 -2.36 -12.57 28.80
N ILE A 636 -1.69 -13.28 27.90
CA ILE A 636 -2.32 -14.38 27.16
C ILE A 636 -2.00 -15.67 27.90
N LYS A 637 -3.02 -16.50 28.12
CA LYS A 637 -2.91 -17.82 28.73
C LYS A 637 -3.57 -18.86 27.81
N ALA A 638 -2.79 -19.81 27.33
CA ALA A 638 -3.28 -20.91 26.52
C ALA A 638 -3.09 -22.24 27.25
N LYS A 639 -4.03 -23.16 27.05
CA LYS A 639 -3.94 -24.51 27.60
C LYS A 639 -3.33 -25.41 26.53
N VAL A 640 -2.13 -25.92 26.77
CA VAL A 640 -1.34 -26.61 25.74
C VAL A 640 -0.73 -27.93 26.24
N ARG A 641 -0.42 -28.83 25.31
CA ARG A 641 0.45 -29.99 25.54
C ARG A 641 1.28 -30.31 24.30
N GLY A 642 2.32 -31.10 24.48
CA GLY A 642 3.06 -31.65 23.34
C GLY A 642 2.35 -32.89 22.78
N ALA A 643 2.17 -32.94 21.47
CA ALA A 643 1.53 -34.05 20.78
C ALA A 643 2.45 -35.31 20.81
N GLY A 644 2.30 -36.13 21.85
CA GLY A 644 3.05 -37.38 22.05
C GLY A 644 4.48 -37.21 22.59
N GLY A 645 4.79 -36.08 23.23
CA GLY A 645 6.10 -35.81 23.84
C GLY A 645 6.37 -34.31 24.01
N THR A 646 7.42 -33.93 24.75
CA THR A 646 7.67 -32.53 25.12
C THR A 646 8.64 -31.79 24.21
N ASP A 647 9.26 -32.46 23.23
CA ASP A 647 10.24 -31.83 22.32
C ASP A 647 9.53 -30.95 21.28
N SER A 648 9.12 -29.75 21.72
CA SER A 648 8.39 -28.77 20.94
C SER A 648 8.92 -27.37 21.21
N ASN A 649 9.21 -26.62 20.14
CA ASN A 649 9.73 -25.25 20.23
C ASN A 649 8.98 -24.38 19.21
N GLY A 650 8.81 -23.11 19.53
CA GLY A 650 8.16 -22.18 18.61
C GLY A 650 8.04 -20.75 19.11
N ASN A 651 7.42 -19.93 18.27
CA ASN A 651 7.22 -18.51 18.50
C ASN A 651 5.76 -18.23 18.87
N PHE A 652 5.57 -17.47 19.95
CA PHE A 652 4.29 -16.84 20.25
C PHE A 652 4.26 -15.45 19.61
N THR A 653 3.16 -15.16 18.93
CA THR A 653 2.97 -13.90 18.21
C THR A 653 1.75 -13.17 18.77
N PHE A 654 1.83 -11.84 18.80
CA PHE A 654 0.76 -11.00 19.31
C PHE A 654 0.65 -9.75 18.44
N ASN A 655 -0.56 -9.49 17.96
CA ASN A 655 -0.83 -8.32 17.14
C ASN A 655 -2.17 -7.68 17.51
N LEU A 656 -2.12 -6.44 18.01
CA LEU A 656 -3.28 -5.60 18.25
C LEU A 656 -3.52 -4.63 17.09
N SER A 657 -4.69 -4.68 16.47
CA SER A 657 -5.19 -3.75 15.46
C SER A 657 -6.22 -2.78 16.08
N PRO A 658 -5.89 -1.48 16.21
CA PRO A 658 -6.80 -0.51 16.83
C PRO A 658 -8.10 -0.28 16.03
N TYR A 659 -9.23 -0.11 16.71
CA TYR A 659 -10.53 0.14 16.04
C TYR A 659 -10.57 1.48 15.27
N LYS A 660 -9.74 2.45 15.68
CA LYS A 660 -9.60 3.74 14.99
C LYS A 660 -8.22 3.78 14.33
N PRO A 661 -8.11 3.43 13.03
CA PRO A 661 -6.83 3.43 12.33
C PRO A 661 -6.11 4.77 12.43
N PHE A 662 -4.78 4.72 12.44
CA PHE A 662 -3.90 5.90 12.45
C PHE A 662 -4.06 6.84 13.66
N THR A 663 -4.65 6.39 14.77
CA THR A 663 -4.72 7.20 16.00
C THR A 663 -3.56 6.93 16.94
N VAL A 664 -3.09 5.68 16.96
CA VAL A 664 -2.01 5.18 17.81
C VAL A 664 -1.24 4.11 17.07
N VAL A 665 0.02 3.91 17.45
CA VAL A 665 0.89 2.85 16.94
C VAL A 665 1.65 2.23 18.11
N GLU A 666 2.12 1.00 17.92
CA GLU A 666 2.88 0.28 18.93
C GLU A 666 4.21 1.01 19.25
N ALA A 667 4.36 1.45 20.51
CA ALA A 667 5.59 2.04 21.00
C ALA A 667 6.70 0.97 21.07
N ASN A 668 7.91 1.33 20.64
CA ASN A 668 9.10 0.46 20.71
C ASN A 668 9.54 0.17 22.14
#